data_AF-A0A2L0HA14-F1
#
_entry.id   AF-A0A2L0HA14-F1
#
_cell.length_a   1.000
_cell.length_b   1.000
_cell.length_c   1.000
_cell.angle_alpha   90.00
_cell.angle_beta   90.00
_cell.angle_gamma   90.00
#
_symmetry.space_group_name_H-M   'P 1'
#
loop_
_entity.id
_entity.type
_entity.pdbx_description
1 polymer ?
#
loop_
_entity_poly.entity_id
_entity_poly.type
_entity_poly.pdbx_seq_one_letter_code
_entity_poly.pdbx_strand_id
1 'polypeptide(L)'
;MDTTLHRARSRNRPESGTVPFISDWRDLTPFSDLPANAGVTDAGHMLEGWTVTREKALRDTQLEAEVGDWNTVPASLLELLSRYRRAVARIVVPGGQIDYQNIRSDSGWTGTGFLVAPNLLLTNHHVLNNAAVAGAATAEFDYEWPSDKLFANVGTTEPPTVRFELSPTRLFVTSPVASGGLDYTFVWISEKAAEQFGTIRMERGSFMINQYEPTFVIHHPRGRLKEVSLDDTELLAVNSLNILYAADTDFGSSGACVLNRNGRLVALHHARQTGEALKALYPEVARQLSDGRPVSVGNEGVKISAIALDLEARMRRGEKDAESAAEILEQIEGSDTLTGIFGALGRRYTARQDADRVREIYLSSEQDIDIGFWSLHWLIGGSGVPAKVEDAVTAMADLNQDLWCLTDVSPVAVADIVKGLGERFGEKFEAQFSESDAQSRQLATAVIWRPQTVSCVKAEWPSAISGAWTRIVPELENRGPVFQAPPGLFRVAPADATDALVNVVPINLGAIRSDEMRRRLASKLLVRAIDMVIADRGDAGDWIVGGDFEPPLAHGDSDALRTRDYDPMAAADKRRGSAVNYLRSPSSAIRNVFVTSDLTLVDNKRDFFEVVSSRTVDKFIRKLADNRPAVLRLSLDVPGERTSELRLDKILDATLGPCSTPHVAPQLQTDTGRGAQTSTAWFEGLTWRGLDKLGFLSSNRTALARLLAEVAARQGRQYSDLSPLTEIDLWVITFAEAGLGANGVNPGFRHSNGEIGLFPLPENIDFWIGAGAPSWNQPMPIETNIESYACYLGEIRNKSVATVGGRKLYRDLFRAPGIAGGPERQARLLAGIVHGYFVSRNYRSRSVPLERILRGLAADEPVDRILAGTGYVHAGTSILANRQHNVDAAIAAFRQAGSPMR
;
A
#
# COMPACT_ATOMS: atom_id res chain seq x y z
N MET A 1 -5.41 71.49 4.41
CA MET A 1 -4.99 71.52 2.99
C MET A 1 -3.48 71.67 3.06
N ASP A 2 -2.64 70.68 2.79
CA ASP A 2 -2.72 69.63 1.78
C ASP A 2 -2.27 68.27 2.30
N THR A 3 -2.87 67.24 1.72
CA THR A 3 -2.59 65.82 1.93
C THR A 3 -1.76 65.34 0.74
N THR A 4 -0.54 64.86 0.96
CA THR A 4 0.25 64.17 -0.06
C THR A 4 0.56 62.75 0.39
N LEU A 5 -0.12 61.79 -0.24
CA LEU A 5 0.10 60.35 -0.09
C LEU A 5 1.52 59.96 -0.54
N HIS A 6 2.29 59.35 0.36
CA HIS A 6 3.44 58.54 -0.05
C HIS A 6 2.97 57.11 -0.37
N ARG A 7 3.01 56.77 -1.67
CA ARG A 7 2.87 55.39 -2.17
C ARG A 7 3.94 54.48 -1.56
N ALA A 8 3.51 53.46 -0.83
CA ALA A 8 4.32 52.32 -0.46
C ALA A 8 4.83 51.62 -1.73
N ARG A 9 6.16 51.54 -1.88
CA ARG A 9 6.81 50.77 -2.96
C ARG A 9 6.67 49.28 -2.65
N SER A 10 5.86 48.63 -3.49
CA SER A 10 6.01 47.27 -4.04
C SER A 10 7.06 46.35 -3.42
N ARG A 11 6.59 45.17 -2.99
CA ARG A 11 7.33 43.95 -2.68
C ARG A 11 8.51 43.71 -3.64
N ASN A 12 9.66 43.35 -3.07
CA ASN A 12 10.84 42.86 -3.78
C ASN A 12 10.44 41.73 -4.75
N ARG A 13 10.57 41.98 -6.05
CA ARG A 13 10.58 40.92 -7.06
C ARG A 13 11.94 40.20 -6.96
N PRO A 14 11.98 38.85 -6.90
CA PRO A 14 13.23 38.11 -7.05
C PRO A 14 13.88 38.44 -8.40
N GLU A 15 15.22 38.36 -8.47
CA GLU A 15 15.96 38.51 -9.73
C GLU A 15 15.35 37.61 -10.81
N SER A 16 15.19 38.14 -12.02
CA SER A 16 14.55 37.43 -13.12
C SER A 16 15.36 36.19 -13.49
N GLY A 17 14.83 34.99 -13.19
CA GLY A 17 15.36 33.71 -13.66
C GLY A 17 15.87 32.74 -12.60
N THR A 18 15.83 33.07 -11.30
CA THR A 18 16.20 32.13 -10.24
C THR A 18 14.99 31.34 -9.73
N VAL A 19 15.17 30.02 -9.56
CA VAL A 19 14.17 29.14 -8.93
C VAL A 19 14.14 29.47 -7.43
N PRO A 20 12.96 29.76 -6.84
CA PRO A 20 12.88 30.12 -5.43
C PRO A 20 13.17 28.92 -4.53
N PHE A 21 13.64 29.18 -3.31
CA PHE A 21 13.64 28.18 -2.26
C PHE A 21 12.21 27.85 -1.82
N ILE A 22 11.95 26.57 -1.58
CA ILE A 22 10.69 26.04 -1.01
C ILE A 22 10.69 26.23 0.51
N SER A 23 11.85 26.10 1.16
CA SER A 23 11.94 26.17 2.62
C SER A 23 12.41 27.53 3.14
N ASP A 24 12.00 27.83 4.38
CA ASP A 24 12.49 28.97 5.14
C ASP A 24 13.67 28.52 6.03
N TRP A 25 14.88 28.98 5.72
CA TRP A 25 16.12 28.60 6.40
C TRP A 25 16.58 29.63 7.44
N ARG A 26 15.66 30.36 8.05
CA ARG A 26 15.98 31.28 9.16
C ARG A 26 16.39 30.57 10.44
N ASP A 27 15.86 29.37 10.66
CA ASP A 27 16.26 28.49 11.75
C ASP A 27 16.93 27.24 11.14
N LEU A 28 18.24 27.12 11.38
CA LEU A 28 19.03 26.00 10.88
C LEU A 28 18.96 24.77 11.78
N THR A 29 18.27 24.83 12.92
CA THR A 29 18.14 23.66 13.78
C THR A 29 17.53 22.51 12.96
N PRO A 30 18.11 21.29 12.98
CA PRO A 30 17.57 20.16 12.22
C PRO A 30 16.08 19.95 12.51
N PHE A 31 15.26 19.91 11.46
CA PHE A 31 13.81 19.74 11.54
C PHE A 31 13.07 20.83 12.36
N SER A 32 13.58 22.07 12.36
CA SER A 32 12.93 23.24 12.99
C SER A 32 11.52 23.54 12.47
N ASP A 33 11.16 23.02 11.29
CA ASP A 33 9.84 23.13 10.69
C ASP A 33 8.80 22.17 11.29
N LEU A 34 9.26 21.20 12.09
CA LEU A 34 8.41 20.26 12.80
C LEU A 34 8.32 20.67 14.29
N PRO A 35 7.12 20.72 14.88
CA PRO A 35 6.99 20.88 16.31
C PRO A 35 7.53 19.64 17.04
N ALA A 36 7.89 19.82 18.30
CA ALA A 36 8.23 18.69 19.16
C ALA A 36 7.09 17.65 19.14
N ASN A 37 7.42 16.37 18.96
CA ASN A 37 6.48 15.25 18.84
C ASN A 37 5.72 15.11 17.52
N ALA A 38 6.09 15.81 16.43
CA ALA A 38 5.54 15.53 15.10
C ALA A 38 6.06 14.18 14.56
N GLY A 39 5.32 13.12 14.83
CA GLY A 39 5.65 11.73 14.45
C GLY A 39 6.79 11.08 15.26
N VAL A 40 7.73 11.84 15.81
CA VAL A 40 8.85 11.40 16.67
C VAL A 40 9.03 12.36 17.83
N THR A 41 9.51 11.89 18.99
CA THR A 41 9.63 12.73 20.20
C THR A 41 10.59 13.91 20.01
N ASP A 42 11.75 13.62 19.40
CA ASP A 42 12.81 14.61 19.12
C ASP A 42 13.48 14.28 17.78
N ALA A 43 13.12 15.02 16.72
CA ALA A 43 13.63 14.78 15.38
C ALA A 43 15.14 15.05 15.24
N GLY A 44 15.68 15.99 16.00
CA GLY A 44 17.12 16.29 16.01
C GLY A 44 17.93 15.14 16.61
N HIS A 45 17.50 14.65 17.78
CA HIS A 45 18.16 13.52 18.43
C HIS A 45 17.94 12.21 17.66
N MET A 46 16.78 12.03 17.03
CA MET A 46 16.54 10.91 16.11
C MET A 46 17.54 10.92 14.94
N LEU A 47 17.83 12.09 14.36
CA LEU A 47 18.84 12.25 13.31
C LEU A 47 20.24 11.85 13.81
N GLU A 48 20.61 12.28 15.01
CA GLU A 48 21.88 11.89 15.64
C GLU A 48 21.97 10.37 15.84
N GLY A 49 20.91 9.74 16.34
CA GLY A 49 20.83 8.28 16.51
C GLY A 49 21.02 7.49 15.23
N TRP A 50 20.40 7.94 14.15
CA TRP A 50 20.61 7.36 12.82
C TRP A 50 22.01 7.60 12.30
N THR A 51 22.62 8.74 12.62
CA THR A 51 24.01 9.06 12.25
C THR A 51 24.97 8.11 12.92
N VAL A 52 24.86 7.94 14.25
CA VAL A 52 25.68 6.97 15.00
C VAL A 52 25.48 5.55 14.48
N THR A 53 24.25 5.17 14.15
CA THR A 53 23.95 3.84 13.59
C THR A 53 24.64 3.63 12.23
N ARG A 54 24.68 4.64 11.35
CA ARG A 54 25.43 4.59 10.09
C ARG A 54 26.94 4.52 10.32
N GLU A 55 27.47 5.29 11.25
CA GLU A 55 28.90 5.34 11.54
C GLU A 55 29.42 4.07 12.22
N LYS A 56 28.63 3.45 13.12
CA LYS A 56 28.99 2.19 13.78
C LYS A 56 29.19 1.06 12.77
N ALA A 57 28.43 1.04 11.68
CA ALA A 57 28.65 0.09 10.58
C ALA A 57 30.00 0.26 9.87
N LEU A 58 30.68 1.39 10.07
CA LEU A 58 31.90 1.80 9.36
C LEU A 58 33.14 1.92 10.25
N ARG A 59 33.00 1.93 11.59
CA ARG A 59 34.10 2.25 12.52
C ARG A 59 34.36 1.13 13.52
N ASP A 60 35.60 0.66 13.52
CA ASP A 60 36.26 -0.01 14.65
C ASP A 60 37.79 0.22 14.53
N THR A 61 38.24 1.48 14.48
CA THR A 61 39.65 1.80 14.17
C THR A 61 40.15 2.97 15.01
N GLN A 62 41.24 2.75 15.76
CA GLN A 62 42.01 3.82 16.40
C GLN A 62 42.82 4.57 15.34
N LEU A 63 42.73 5.90 15.36
CA LEU A 63 43.43 6.76 14.40
C LEU A 63 44.88 7.03 14.87
N GLU A 64 45.81 7.09 13.91
CA GLU A 64 47.22 7.44 14.14
C GLU A 64 47.42 8.96 14.25
N ALA A 65 46.69 9.74 13.45
CA ALA A 65 46.67 11.22 13.47
C ALA A 65 45.44 11.79 12.74
N GLU A 66 45.07 13.04 13.05
CA GLU A 66 43.95 13.79 12.45
C GLU A 66 44.40 15.24 12.19
N VAL A 67 44.07 15.80 11.00
CA VAL A 67 44.55 17.12 10.52
C VAL A 67 43.46 18.21 10.60
N GLY A 68 42.22 17.82 10.92
CA GLY A 68 40.99 18.63 10.93
C GLY A 68 39.80 17.69 11.11
N ASP A 69 38.62 18.00 10.56
CA ASP A 69 37.49 17.05 10.61
C ASP A 69 37.78 15.78 9.80
N TRP A 70 37.44 14.62 10.38
CA TRP A 70 37.62 13.32 9.73
C TRP A 70 36.78 13.15 8.45
N ASN A 71 37.40 13.45 7.30
CA ASN A 71 36.75 13.41 5.99
C ASN A 71 37.08 12.17 5.14
N THR A 72 37.52 11.06 5.75
CA THR A 72 37.69 9.82 4.95
C THR A 72 36.33 9.16 4.69
N VAL A 73 36.28 8.42 3.58
CA VAL A 73 35.13 7.62 3.16
C VAL A 73 35.59 6.20 2.85
N PRO A 74 34.73 5.18 2.99
CA PRO A 74 35.06 3.83 2.56
C PRO A 74 35.47 3.82 1.08
N ALA A 75 36.58 3.15 0.74
CA ALA A 75 37.11 3.15 -0.63
C ALA A 75 36.11 2.62 -1.67
N SER A 76 35.19 1.72 -1.26
CA SER A 76 34.10 1.22 -2.10
C SER A 76 33.13 2.30 -2.59
N LEU A 77 33.08 3.46 -1.92
CA LEU A 77 32.31 4.60 -2.37
C LEU A 77 32.79 5.10 -3.74
N LEU A 78 34.09 5.08 -4.02
CA LEU A 78 34.64 5.52 -5.32
C LEU A 78 34.09 4.67 -6.47
N GLU A 79 34.01 3.35 -6.27
CA GLU A 79 33.40 2.45 -7.24
C GLU A 79 31.91 2.73 -7.41
N LEU A 80 31.19 2.96 -6.30
CA LEU A 80 29.77 3.26 -6.33
C LEU A 80 29.46 4.57 -7.07
N LEU A 81 30.19 5.65 -6.78
CA LEU A 81 30.08 6.93 -7.49
C LEU A 81 30.45 6.77 -8.97
N SER A 82 31.46 5.95 -9.29
CA SER A 82 31.83 5.61 -10.68
C SER A 82 30.71 4.86 -11.42
N ARG A 83 29.88 4.08 -10.72
CA ARG A 83 28.68 3.47 -11.31
C ARG A 83 27.57 4.52 -11.47
N TYR A 84 27.29 5.32 -10.45
CA TYR A 84 26.23 6.33 -10.50
C TYR A 84 26.45 7.42 -11.53
N ARG A 85 27.70 7.87 -11.76
CA ARG A 85 27.99 8.85 -12.82
C ARG A 85 27.49 8.41 -14.19
N ARG A 86 27.41 7.10 -14.46
CA ARG A 86 26.95 6.57 -15.74
C ARG A 86 25.46 6.81 -15.91
N ALA A 87 24.68 6.69 -14.83
CA ALA A 87 23.24 6.91 -14.79
C ALA A 87 22.81 8.39 -14.87
N VAL A 88 23.75 9.34 -14.76
CA VAL A 88 23.49 10.77 -14.87
C VAL A 88 23.62 11.24 -16.32
N ALA A 89 22.62 11.96 -16.78
CA ALA A 89 22.50 12.50 -18.13
C ALA A 89 22.35 14.02 -18.15
N ARG A 90 22.80 14.62 -19.25
CA ARG A 90 22.45 15.99 -19.62
C ARG A 90 21.09 15.97 -20.31
N ILE A 91 20.13 16.71 -19.78
CA ILE A 91 18.84 16.94 -20.43
C ILE A 91 18.98 18.12 -21.36
N VAL A 92 18.65 17.93 -22.63
CA VAL A 92 18.69 18.98 -23.66
C VAL A 92 17.27 19.26 -24.14
N VAL A 93 16.80 20.48 -23.93
CA VAL A 93 15.52 20.96 -24.45
C VAL A 93 15.81 21.88 -25.65
N PRO A 94 15.28 21.58 -26.84
CA PRO A 94 15.54 22.39 -28.02
C PRO A 94 14.87 23.77 -27.95
N GLY A 95 15.30 24.68 -28.82
CA GLY A 95 14.66 25.98 -28.99
C GLY A 95 13.21 25.91 -29.45
N GLY A 96 12.46 26.98 -29.16
CA GLY A 96 11.04 27.13 -29.47
C GLY A 96 10.08 26.58 -28.41
N GLN A 97 10.60 26.06 -27.30
CA GLN A 97 9.80 25.52 -26.19
C GLN A 97 9.41 26.63 -25.19
N ILE A 98 8.39 26.36 -24.37
CA ILE A 98 7.91 27.26 -23.32
C ILE A 98 8.45 26.76 -21.97
N ASP A 99 9.18 27.62 -21.26
CA ASP A 99 9.76 27.31 -19.95
C ASP A 99 8.71 27.30 -18.81
N TYR A 100 9.16 26.98 -17.61
CA TYR A 100 8.31 26.91 -16.41
C TYR A 100 7.72 28.26 -15.98
N GLN A 101 8.26 29.38 -16.46
CA GLN A 101 7.74 30.73 -16.23
C GLN A 101 6.74 31.15 -17.33
N ASN A 102 6.39 30.23 -18.24
CA ASN A 102 5.57 30.46 -19.43
C ASN A 102 6.21 31.44 -20.44
N ILE A 103 7.54 31.45 -20.52
CA ILE A 103 8.30 32.24 -21.48
C ILE A 103 8.83 31.32 -22.58
N ARG A 104 8.63 31.72 -23.84
CA ARG A 104 9.19 31.00 -24.99
C ARG A 104 10.71 31.22 -25.04
N SER A 105 11.48 30.13 -25.02
CA SER A 105 12.93 30.16 -25.20
C SER A 105 13.30 29.80 -26.64
N ASP A 106 13.89 30.74 -27.37
CA ASP A 106 14.29 30.52 -28.77
C ASP A 106 15.58 29.69 -28.88
N SER A 107 16.45 29.73 -27.87
CA SER A 107 17.72 28.97 -27.83
C SER A 107 17.60 27.59 -27.19
N GLY A 108 16.50 27.31 -26.50
CA GLY A 108 16.36 26.12 -25.66
C GLY A 108 17.12 26.27 -24.34
N TRP A 109 17.22 25.18 -23.58
CA TRP A 109 17.94 25.14 -22.31
C TRP A 109 18.43 23.73 -22.00
N THR A 110 19.27 23.61 -20.97
CA THR A 110 19.80 22.33 -20.49
C THR A 110 19.57 22.17 -19.01
N GLY A 111 19.45 20.93 -18.56
CA GLY A 111 19.45 20.55 -17.15
C GLY A 111 20.18 19.24 -16.92
N THR A 112 20.13 18.75 -15.70
CA THR A 112 20.63 17.44 -15.30
C THR A 112 19.45 16.52 -15.01
N GLY A 113 19.57 15.24 -15.32
CA GLY A 113 18.64 14.20 -14.90
C GLY A 113 19.35 12.89 -14.69
N PHE A 114 18.74 11.94 -14.00
CA PHE A 114 19.36 10.65 -13.72
C PHE A 114 18.36 9.50 -13.67
N LEU A 115 18.85 8.30 -13.99
CA LEU A 115 18.05 7.08 -13.98
C LEU A 115 17.85 6.58 -12.56
N VAL A 116 16.60 6.37 -12.17
CA VAL A 116 16.22 5.91 -10.82
C VAL A 116 15.57 4.53 -10.80
N ALA A 117 15.10 4.07 -11.97
CA ALA A 117 14.59 2.72 -12.20
C ALA A 117 14.84 2.34 -13.68
N PRO A 118 14.59 1.09 -14.12
CA PRO A 118 14.84 0.65 -15.49
C PRO A 118 14.30 1.63 -16.55
N ASN A 119 13.10 2.13 -16.32
CA ASN A 119 12.30 2.92 -17.25
C ASN A 119 12.02 4.34 -16.75
N LEU A 120 12.67 4.79 -15.66
CA LEU A 120 12.37 6.08 -15.02
C LEU A 120 13.59 6.99 -14.96
N LEU A 121 13.42 8.20 -15.49
CA LEU A 121 14.35 9.32 -15.31
C LEU A 121 13.72 10.36 -14.39
N LEU A 122 14.51 10.83 -13.40
CA LEU A 122 14.15 11.91 -12.49
C LEU A 122 14.93 13.18 -12.83
N THR A 123 14.24 14.32 -12.85
CA THR A 123 14.80 15.67 -12.96
C THR A 123 13.85 16.67 -12.30
N ASN A 124 14.07 17.98 -12.46
CA ASN A 124 13.17 18.99 -11.91
C ASN A 124 12.00 19.33 -12.82
N HIS A 125 10.90 19.80 -12.22
CA HIS A 125 9.79 20.41 -12.96
C HIS A 125 10.27 21.58 -13.80
N HIS A 126 11.07 22.49 -13.27
CA HIS A 126 11.50 23.63 -14.07
C HIS A 126 12.43 23.26 -15.25
N VAL A 127 13.01 22.03 -15.26
CA VAL A 127 13.75 21.49 -16.41
C VAL A 127 12.80 20.89 -17.44
N LEU A 128 11.87 20.03 -17.01
CA LEU A 128 10.83 19.39 -17.82
C LEU A 128 9.44 19.75 -17.29
N ASN A 129 8.96 20.96 -17.62
CA ASN A 129 7.78 21.58 -17.02
C ASN A 129 6.44 21.01 -17.49
N ASN A 130 6.41 20.32 -18.63
CA ASN A 130 5.21 19.65 -19.12
C ASN A 130 5.55 18.52 -20.11
N ALA A 131 4.54 17.70 -20.43
CA ALA A 131 4.68 16.56 -21.33
C ALA A 131 5.12 16.95 -22.76
N ALA A 132 4.75 18.14 -23.27
CA ALA A 132 5.16 18.56 -24.61
C ALA A 132 6.67 18.87 -24.65
N VAL A 133 7.16 19.59 -23.64
CA VAL A 133 8.60 19.88 -23.48
C VAL A 133 9.39 18.59 -23.28
N ALA A 134 8.91 17.69 -22.41
CA ALA A 134 9.52 16.39 -22.21
C ALA A 134 9.59 15.57 -23.50
N GLY A 135 8.55 15.60 -24.34
CA GLY A 135 8.53 14.87 -25.61
C GLY A 135 9.46 15.44 -26.68
N ALA A 136 9.86 16.72 -26.56
CA ALA A 136 10.85 17.34 -27.43
C ALA A 136 12.28 17.24 -26.90
N ALA A 137 12.45 16.89 -25.62
CA ALA A 137 13.75 16.84 -24.96
C ALA A 137 14.49 15.52 -25.25
N THR A 138 15.81 15.54 -25.06
CA THR A 138 16.67 14.37 -25.18
C THR A 138 17.54 14.23 -23.93
N ALA A 139 17.72 13.00 -23.45
CA ALA A 139 18.69 12.66 -22.42
C ALA A 139 20.01 12.20 -23.08
N GLU A 140 21.11 12.86 -22.72
CA GLU A 140 22.45 12.59 -23.25
C GLU A 140 23.35 12.00 -22.17
N PHE A 141 23.70 10.73 -22.34
CA PHE A 141 24.60 9.98 -21.46
C PHE A 141 26.03 9.98 -22.02
N ASP A 142 27.00 9.65 -21.16
CA ASP A 142 28.44 9.67 -21.44
C ASP A 142 29.00 11.02 -21.94
N TYR A 143 28.22 12.11 -21.87
CA TYR A 143 28.66 13.48 -22.19
C TYR A 143 29.62 14.02 -21.10
N GLU A 144 30.81 13.43 -21.03
CA GLU A 144 31.82 13.66 -20.00
C GLU A 144 33.22 13.61 -20.59
N TRP A 145 34.23 13.99 -19.80
CA TRP A 145 35.61 13.92 -20.25
C TRP A 145 36.11 12.46 -20.32
N PRO A 146 36.61 11.98 -21.47
CA PRO A 146 37.14 10.62 -21.57
C PRO A 146 38.36 10.41 -20.68
N SER A 147 38.45 9.27 -20.00
CA SER A 147 39.53 9.00 -19.02
C SER A 147 40.93 9.00 -19.63
N ASP A 148 41.08 8.53 -20.88
CA ASP A 148 42.34 8.60 -21.65
C ASP A 148 42.77 10.04 -21.94
N LYS A 149 41.80 10.92 -22.22
CA LYS A 149 42.03 12.35 -22.45
C LYS A 149 42.35 13.09 -21.16
N LEU A 150 41.77 12.66 -20.03
CA LEU A 150 42.09 13.22 -18.71
C LEU A 150 43.56 12.94 -18.38
N PHE A 151 44.01 11.70 -18.55
CA PHE A 151 45.42 11.32 -18.32
C PHE A 151 46.38 12.09 -19.23
N ALA A 152 46.00 12.31 -20.49
CA ALA A 152 46.82 13.02 -21.47
C ALA A 152 46.83 14.55 -21.29
N ASN A 153 45.97 15.13 -20.44
CA ASN A 153 45.74 16.57 -20.33
C ASN A 153 45.41 17.24 -21.68
N VAL A 154 44.65 16.56 -22.56
CA VAL A 154 44.27 17.07 -23.89
C VAL A 154 42.76 17.29 -23.96
N GLY A 155 42.35 18.44 -24.49
CA GLY A 155 40.94 18.78 -24.73
C GLY A 155 40.17 17.74 -25.55
N THR A 156 38.86 17.65 -25.36
CA THR A 156 37.95 16.85 -26.20
C THR A 156 36.99 17.76 -26.97
N THR A 157 36.99 17.67 -28.30
CA THR A 157 36.06 18.44 -29.17
C THR A 157 34.75 17.70 -29.42
N GLU A 158 34.74 16.38 -29.28
CA GLU A 158 33.56 15.52 -29.45
C GLU A 158 33.58 14.43 -28.37
N PRO A 159 33.06 14.70 -27.17
CA PRO A 159 32.90 13.66 -26.16
C PRO A 159 31.95 12.56 -26.70
N PRO A 160 32.13 11.29 -26.31
CA PRO A 160 31.14 10.26 -26.60
C PRO A 160 29.78 10.71 -26.07
N THR A 161 28.70 10.41 -26.79
CA THR A 161 27.35 10.77 -26.33
C THR A 161 26.36 9.75 -26.84
N VAL A 162 25.55 9.21 -25.93
CA VAL A 162 24.44 8.32 -26.25
C VAL A 162 23.14 9.03 -25.93
N ARG A 163 22.25 9.09 -26.92
CA ARG A 163 21.00 9.86 -26.84
C ARG A 163 19.80 8.95 -26.66
N PHE A 164 18.92 9.33 -25.76
CA PHE A 164 17.63 8.68 -25.55
C PHE A 164 16.51 9.72 -25.60
N GLU A 165 15.45 9.40 -26.34
CA GLU A 165 14.20 10.15 -26.31
C GLU A 165 13.41 9.81 -25.05
N LEU A 166 12.63 10.79 -24.57
CA LEU A 166 11.74 10.63 -23.42
C LEU A 166 10.32 10.33 -23.91
N SER A 167 9.56 9.54 -23.14
CA SER A 167 8.22 9.09 -23.53
C SER A 167 7.14 9.54 -22.53
N PRO A 168 6.83 10.85 -22.44
CA PRO A 168 5.87 11.37 -21.46
C PRO A 168 4.43 10.86 -21.68
N THR A 169 4.12 10.31 -22.85
CA THR A 169 2.83 9.65 -23.12
C THR A 169 2.69 8.30 -22.41
N ARG A 170 3.79 7.71 -21.93
CA ARG A 170 3.79 6.47 -21.14
C ARG A 170 3.70 6.76 -19.66
N LEU A 171 4.57 7.65 -19.17
CA LEU A 171 4.58 8.12 -17.80
C LEU A 171 5.18 9.52 -17.74
N PHE A 172 4.46 10.45 -17.12
CA PHE A 172 4.92 11.79 -16.81
C PHE A 172 4.23 12.26 -15.52
N VAL A 173 4.98 12.40 -14.43
CA VAL A 173 4.49 12.91 -13.15
C VAL A 173 5.35 14.09 -12.73
N THR A 174 4.73 15.24 -12.47
CA THR A 174 5.46 16.49 -12.20
C THR A 174 4.83 17.26 -11.03
N SER A 175 5.66 18.00 -10.29
CA SER A 175 5.24 18.88 -9.19
C SER A 175 5.71 20.33 -9.42
N PRO A 176 4.81 21.23 -9.86
CA PRO A 176 5.18 22.59 -10.27
C PRO A 176 5.58 23.53 -9.12
N VAL A 177 6.85 23.95 -9.07
CA VAL A 177 7.35 24.90 -8.05
C VAL A 177 6.59 26.22 -8.02
N ALA A 178 6.20 26.75 -9.20
CA ALA A 178 5.48 28.02 -9.31
C ALA A 178 4.08 28.01 -8.66
N SER A 179 3.53 26.82 -8.40
CA SER A 179 2.22 26.61 -7.76
C SER A 179 2.33 26.04 -6.34
N GLY A 180 3.50 26.18 -5.69
CA GLY A 180 3.76 25.61 -4.35
C GLY A 180 4.11 24.12 -4.38
N GLY A 181 4.64 23.63 -5.50
CA GLY A 181 5.10 22.26 -5.66
C GLY A 181 6.52 22.01 -5.17
N LEU A 182 6.92 20.74 -5.18
CA LEU A 182 8.24 20.23 -4.80
C LEU A 182 9.29 20.28 -5.93
N ASP A 183 8.95 20.78 -7.11
CA ASP A 183 9.89 20.97 -8.23
C ASP A 183 10.52 19.70 -8.82
N TYR A 184 9.85 18.56 -8.80
CA TYR A 184 10.36 17.31 -9.42
C TYR A 184 9.58 16.92 -10.67
N THR A 185 10.17 16.07 -11.51
CA THR A 185 9.54 15.40 -12.65
C THR A 185 10.10 14.01 -12.85
N PHE A 186 9.22 13.01 -12.87
CA PHE A 186 9.49 11.68 -13.38
C PHE A 186 8.96 11.57 -14.81
N VAL A 187 9.77 10.99 -15.69
CA VAL A 187 9.39 10.74 -17.08
C VAL A 187 9.89 9.38 -17.54
N TRP A 188 9.08 8.70 -18.36
CA TRP A 188 9.47 7.42 -18.94
C TRP A 188 10.66 7.59 -19.89
N ILE A 189 11.60 6.65 -19.80
CA ILE A 189 12.72 6.47 -20.73
C ILE A 189 12.87 4.98 -21.07
N SER A 190 13.45 4.65 -22.22
CA SER A 190 13.67 3.25 -22.63
C SER A 190 14.53 2.48 -21.62
N GLU A 191 14.14 1.24 -21.28
CA GLU A 191 14.87 0.35 -20.36
C GLU A 191 16.33 0.11 -20.75
N LYS A 192 16.62 0.15 -22.06
CA LYS A 192 17.99 0.09 -22.61
C LYS A 192 18.94 1.14 -22.00
N ALA A 193 18.42 2.29 -21.58
CA ALA A 193 19.23 3.30 -20.91
C ALA A 193 19.76 2.75 -19.58
N ALA A 194 18.89 2.21 -18.72
CA ALA A 194 19.30 1.62 -17.46
C ALA A 194 20.12 0.33 -17.62
N GLU A 195 19.83 -0.50 -18.63
CA GLU A 195 20.66 -1.67 -18.95
C GLU A 195 22.11 -1.27 -19.27
N GLN A 196 22.29 -0.14 -19.96
CA GLN A 196 23.61 0.35 -20.33
C GLN A 196 24.28 1.14 -19.20
N PHE A 197 23.55 2.00 -18.50
CA PHE A 197 24.09 3.03 -17.60
C PHE A 197 23.86 2.75 -16.11
N GLY A 198 23.02 1.78 -15.77
CA GLY A 198 22.61 1.50 -14.40
C GLY A 198 21.57 2.50 -13.88
N THR A 199 21.30 2.44 -12.58
CA THR A 199 20.33 3.28 -11.88
C THR A 199 20.86 3.72 -10.51
N ILE A 200 20.31 4.82 -9.98
CA ILE A 200 20.53 5.31 -8.63
C ILE A 200 19.31 4.97 -7.78
N ARG A 201 19.51 4.29 -6.64
CA ARG A 201 18.41 3.82 -5.79
C ARG A 201 17.77 4.98 -5.01
N MET A 202 16.44 4.92 -4.87
CA MET A 202 15.65 5.85 -4.08
C MET A 202 15.19 5.20 -2.77
N GLU A 203 15.27 5.94 -1.66
CA GLU A 203 14.84 5.48 -0.33
C GLU A 203 13.95 6.53 0.35
N ARG A 204 12.94 6.10 1.13
CA ARG A 204 11.99 6.99 1.85
C ARG A 204 12.56 7.64 3.12
N GLY A 205 13.83 7.44 3.45
CA GLY A 205 14.39 7.83 4.74
C GLY A 205 14.47 9.36 4.94
N SER A 206 13.89 9.87 6.03
CA SER A 206 14.01 11.29 6.40
C SER A 206 15.32 11.65 7.10
N PHE A 207 15.96 10.71 7.79
CA PHE A 207 17.15 10.92 8.64
C PHE A 207 18.45 10.44 7.98
N MET A 208 18.63 10.77 6.70
CA MET A 208 19.67 10.16 5.85
C MET A 208 21.02 10.88 5.86
N ILE A 209 21.06 12.13 6.32
CA ILE A 209 22.26 12.96 6.34
C ILE A 209 22.16 13.97 7.49
N ASN A 210 23.27 14.16 8.22
CA ASN A 210 23.35 15.12 9.32
C ASN A 210 24.11 16.39 8.91
N GLN A 211 23.93 17.46 9.67
CA GLN A 211 24.66 18.72 9.47
C GLN A 211 26.17 18.46 9.46
N TYR A 212 26.87 19.20 8.61
CA TYR A 212 28.31 19.09 8.36
C TYR A 212 28.76 17.79 7.68
N GLU A 213 27.87 16.83 7.40
CA GLU A 213 28.23 15.69 6.57
C GLU A 213 28.46 16.15 5.10
N PRO A 214 29.43 15.55 4.37
CA PRO A 214 29.70 15.90 2.99
C PRO A 214 28.56 15.49 2.05
N THR A 215 28.35 16.29 1.00
CA THR A 215 27.32 16.07 -0.03
C THR A 215 27.96 16.01 -1.42
N PHE A 216 27.80 14.88 -2.10
CA PHE A 216 28.36 14.70 -3.45
C PHE A 216 27.29 14.98 -4.51
N VAL A 217 27.64 15.82 -5.48
CA VAL A 217 26.73 16.22 -6.57
C VAL A 217 27.34 15.84 -7.91
N ILE A 218 26.62 15.08 -8.73
CA ILE A 218 27.02 14.74 -10.10
C ILE A 218 26.10 15.49 -11.06
N HIS A 219 26.64 16.35 -11.93
CA HIS A 219 25.83 17.32 -12.66
C HIS A 219 26.41 17.80 -14.00
N HIS A 220 25.61 18.57 -14.74
CA HIS A 220 26.02 19.24 -15.99
C HIS A 220 25.94 20.78 -15.86
N PRO A 221 26.91 21.42 -15.18
CA PRO A 221 26.89 22.85 -14.94
C PRO A 221 27.05 23.62 -16.26
N ARG A 222 26.21 24.61 -16.48
CA ARG A 222 25.94 25.34 -17.74
C ARG A 222 25.71 24.44 -18.96
N GLY A 223 25.23 23.21 -18.73
CA GLY A 223 25.13 22.20 -19.78
C GLY A 223 26.49 21.74 -20.31
N ARG A 224 27.60 22.00 -19.61
CA ARG A 224 28.93 21.53 -19.98
C ARG A 224 29.07 20.01 -19.80
N LEU A 225 30.26 19.50 -20.08
CA LEU A 225 30.62 18.12 -19.76
C LEU A 225 30.31 17.82 -18.31
N LYS A 226 29.98 16.56 -18.03
CA LYS A 226 29.65 16.10 -16.67
C LYS A 226 30.79 16.44 -15.71
N GLU A 227 30.43 17.08 -14.61
CA GLU A 227 31.32 17.48 -13.52
C GLU A 227 30.81 16.86 -12.20
N VAL A 228 31.66 16.79 -11.18
CA VAL A 228 31.29 16.27 -9.86
C VAL A 228 31.82 17.20 -8.77
N SER A 229 30.96 17.61 -7.86
CA SER A 229 31.34 18.34 -6.64
C SER A 229 31.66 17.30 -5.55
N LEU A 230 32.94 17.15 -5.23
CA LEU A 230 33.47 16.17 -4.28
C LEU A 230 34.17 16.77 -3.06
N ASP A 231 34.67 17.99 -3.21
CA ASP A 231 35.46 18.70 -2.21
C ASP A 231 34.77 20.04 -1.90
N ASP A 232 35.02 20.60 -0.72
CA ASP A 232 34.34 21.80 -0.22
C ASP A 232 32.81 21.67 -0.20
N THR A 233 32.31 20.48 0.13
CA THR A 233 30.88 20.18 0.21
C THR A 233 30.47 19.80 1.62
N GLU A 234 29.38 20.37 2.12
CA GLU A 234 28.80 19.99 3.41
C GLU A 234 27.33 20.37 3.52
N LEU A 235 26.60 19.61 4.33
CA LEU A 235 25.22 19.94 4.69
C LEU A 235 25.19 21.10 5.70
N LEU A 236 24.43 22.15 5.40
CA LEU A 236 24.26 23.30 6.28
C LEU A 236 23.03 23.15 7.19
N ALA A 237 21.92 22.63 6.64
CA ALA A 237 20.69 22.38 7.40
C ALA A 237 19.80 21.33 6.72
N VAL A 238 18.89 20.75 7.49
CA VAL A 238 17.93 19.75 7.04
C VAL A 238 16.59 19.97 7.72
N ASN A 239 15.51 19.80 6.96
CA ASN A 239 14.15 19.91 7.47
C ASN A 239 13.27 18.78 6.91
N SER A 240 11.94 18.85 7.08
CA SER A 240 11.04 17.78 6.63
C SER A 240 11.04 17.61 5.10
N LEU A 241 11.12 18.71 4.34
CA LEU A 241 10.97 18.71 2.87
C LEU A 241 12.29 18.72 2.11
N ASN A 242 13.28 19.44 2.63
CA ASN A 242 14.44 19.90 1.91
C ASN A 242 15.73 19.75 2.73
N ILE A 243 16.85 19.84 2.03
CA ILE A 243 18.18 20.05 2.61
C ILE A 243 18.78 21.35 2.06
N LEU A 244 19.54 22.05 2.90
CA LEU A 244 20.39 23.17 2.53
C LEU A 244 21.85 22.71 2.61
N TYR A 245 22.62 22.90 1.56
CA TYR A 245 24.02 22.44 1.51
C TYR A 245 24.92 23.41 0.73
N ALA A 246 26.19 23.45 1.11
CA ALA A 246 27.25 24.14 0.38
C ALA A 246 27.89 23.14 -0.59
N ALA A 247 27.99 23.54 -1.85
CA ALA A 247 28.72 22.84 -2.90
C ALA A 247 28.84 23.76 -4.11
N ASP A 248 29.87 23.56 -4.92
CA ASP A 248 29.97 24.20 -6.22
C ASP A 248 28.85 23.70 -7.14
N THR A 249 28.02 24.61 -7.64
CA THR A 249 26.95 24.36 -8.60
C THR A 249 26.78 25.57 -9.52
N ASP A 250 26.16 25.35 -10.69
CA ASP A 250 25.90 26.40 -11.65
C ASP A 250 24.56 26.21 -12.35
N PHE A 251 24.12 27.21 -13.12
CA PHE A 251 22.94 27.07 -13.97
C PHE A 251 23.03 25.78 -14.80
N GLY A 252 22.00 24.93 -14.87
CA GLY A 252 22.08 23.61 -15.55
C GLY A 252 22.43 22.43 -14.64
N SER A 253 22.91 22.68 -13.41
CA SER A 253 22.99 21.64 -12.36
C SER A 253 21.62 21.21 -11.84
N SER A 254 20.56 21.96 -12.13
CA SER A 254 19.17 21.62 -11.82
C SER A 254 18.81 20.19 -12.23
N GLY A 255 18.33 19.41 -11.26
CA GLY A 255 17.91 18.02 -11.44
C GLY A 255 19.04 17.02 -11.16
N ALA A 256 20.17 17.49 -10.63
CA ALA A 256 21.27 16.64 -10.21
C ALA A 256 20.94 15.82 -8.95
N CYS A 257 21.52 14.63 -8.87
CA CYS A 257 21.48 13.81 -7.67
C CYS A 257 22.40 14.38 -6.59
N VAL A 258 21.89 14.47 -5.36
CA VAL A 258 22.68 14.80 -4.17
C VAL A 258 22.84 13.52 -3.34
N LEU A 259 24.08 13.10 -3.13
CA LEU A 259 24.45 11.85 -2.47
C LEU A 259 25.15 12.15 -1.14
N ASN A 260 24.92 11.34 -0.11
CA ASN A 260 25.67 11.43 1.15
C ASN A 260 26.99 10.62 1.11
N ARG A 261 27.71 10.60 2.23
CA ARG A 261 28.98 9.86 2.41
C ARG A 261 28.90 8.34 2.25
N ASN A 262 27.68 7.77 2.20
CA ASN A 262 27.44 6.36 1.95
C ASN A 262 26.96 6.07 0.52
N GLY A 263 26.90 7.08 -0.35
CA GLY A 263 26.36 6.96 -1.70
C GLY A 263 24.84 6.72 -1.71
N ARG A 264 24.11 7.19 -0.69
CA ARG A 264 22.65 7.19 -0.70
C ARG A 264 22.14 8.47 -1.33
N LEU A 265 21.11 8.38 -2.17
CA LEU A 265 20.43 9.54 -2.74
C LEU A 265 19.59 10.22 -1.65
N VAL A 266 20.03 11.41 -1.23
CA VAL A 266 19.37 12.16 -0.15
C VAL A 266 18.47 13.27 -0.67
N ALA A 267 18.78 13.85 -1.84
CA ALA A 267 17.95 14.89 -2.42
C ALA A 267 18.12 15.04 -3.94
N LEU A 268 17.18 15.75 -4.55
CA LEU A 268 17.20 16.28 -5.90
C LEU A 268 17.55 17.77 -5.85
N HIS A 269 18.67 18.18 -6.46
CA HIS A 269 19.09 19.59 -6.49
C HIS A 269 18.13 20.43 -7.34
N HIS A 270 17.57 21.52 -6.78
CA HIS A 270 16.61 22.34 -7.54
C HIS A 270 16.84 23.84 -7.49
N ALA A 271 17.40 24.39 -6.42
CA ALA A 271 17.58 25.83 -6.30
C ALA A 271 18.93 26.19 -5.67
N ARG A 272 19.34 27.45 -5.88
CA ARG A 272 20.58 28.03 -5.37
C ARG A 272 20.37 29.49 -4.99
N GLN A 273 21.03 29.93 -3.92
CA GLN A 273 21.20 31.33 -3.56
C GLN A 273 22.68 31.65 -3.29
N THR A 274 23.10 32.88 -3.55
CA THR A 274 24.52 33.29 -3.46
C THR A 274 24.73 34.61 -2.75
N GLY A 275 25.91 34.78 -2.17
CA GLY A 275 26.46 36.07 -1.75
C GLY A 275 25.53 36.86 -0.84
N GLU A 276 25.24 38.10 -1.22
CA GLU A 276 24.38 38.99 -0.45
C GLU A 276 22.92 38.53 -0.42
N ALA A 277 22.41 37.90 -1.49
CA ALA A 277 21.02 37.45 -1.53
C ALA A 277 20.75 36.33 -0.52
N LEU A 278 21.67 35.37 -0.40
CA LEU A 278 21.59 34.31 0.61
C LEU A 278 21.60 34.90 2.02
N LYS A 279 22.55 35.80 2.31
CA LYS A 279 22.68 36.46 3.63
C LYS A 279 21.50 37.37 3.96
N ALA A 280 20.91 38.03 2.97
CA ALA A 280 19.76 38.91 3.15
C ALA A 280 18.48 38.13 3.45
N LEU A 281 18.29 36.97 2.80
CA LEU A 281 17.12 36.11 3.02
C LEU A 281 17.26 35.30 4.31
N TYR A 282 18.45 34.79 4.59
CA TYR A 282 18.74 33.86 5.68
C TYR A 282 20.04 34.23 6.41
N PRO A 283 20.00 35.22 7.32
CA PRO A 283 21.18 35.76 7.98
C PRO A 283 21.90 34.76 8.90
N GLU A 284 21.18 33.75 9.37
CA GLU A 284 21.71 32.71 10.26
C GLU A 284 22.26 31.49 9.51
N VAL A 285 22.14 31.43 8.16
CA VAL A 285 22.85 30.41 7.36
C VAL A 285 24.30 30.37 7.80
N ALA A 286 24.82 29.16 8.04
CA ALA A 286 26.08 28.90 8.71
C ALA A 286 27.11 29.96 8.30
N ARG A 287 27.47 30.84 9.24
CA ARG A 287 28.28 32.03 8.91
C ARG A 287 29.63 31.60 8.33
N GLN A 288 30.07 30.41 8.69
CA GLN A 288 31.27 29.74 8.21
C GLN A 288 30.98 28.25 7.93
N LEU A 289 31.71 27.69 6.99
CA LEU A 289 31.85 26.26 6.76
C LEU A 289 32.61 25.61 7.92
N SER A 290 32.63 24.28 7.99
CA SER A 290 33.42 23.51 8.99
C SER A 290 34.89 23.96 9.08
N ASP A 291 35.49 24.35 7.97
CA ASP A 291 36.89 24.81 7.89
C ASP A 291 37.11 26.30 8.21
N GLY A 292 36.06 27.04 8.59
CA GLY A 292 36.12 28.45 8.96
C GLY A 292 35.96 29.45 7.80
N ARG A 293 35.88 29.01 6.54
CA ARG A 293 35.61 29.91 5.40
C ARG A 293 34.13 30.37 5.40
N PRO A 294 33.81 31.59 4.96
CA PRO A 294 32.41 32.05 4.94
C PRO A 294 31.58 31.31 3.88
N VAL A 295 30.33 30.96 4.22
CA VAL A 295 29.38 30.42 3.25
C VAL A 295 29.03 31.49 2.21
N SER A 296 29.36 31.20 0.95
CA SER A 296 29.13 32.10 -0.19
C SER A 296 28.01 31.62 -1.12
N VAL A 297 27.68 30.33 -1.05
CA VAL A 297 26.64 29.68 -1.87
C VAL A 297 25.86 28.70 -0.98
N GLY A 298 24.53 28.74 -1.09
CA GLY A 298 23.63 27.76 -0.49
C GLY A 298 22.78 27.13 -1.58
N ASN A 299 22.76 25.81 -1.62
CA ASN A 299 21.95 25.02 -2.54
C ASN A 299 20.81 24.36 -1.77
N GLU A 300 19.61 24.35 -2.36
CA GLU A 300 18.47 23.62 -1.82
C GLU A 300 18.22 22.35 -2.64
N GLY A 301 18.07 21.23 -1.93
CA GLY A 301 17.69 19.94 -2.50
C GLY A 301 16.35 19.48 -1.93
N VAL A 302 15.50 18.89 -2.76
CA VAL A 302 14.22 18.29 -2.35
C VAL A 302 14.46 16.85 -1.91
N LYS A 303 14.03 16.49 -0.69
CA LYS A 303 14.26 15.16 -0.13
C LYS A 303 13.45 14.10 -0.88
N ILE A 304 14.05 12.92 -1.05
CA ILE A 304 13.36 11.78 -1.67
C ILE A 304 12.17 11.32 -0.80
N SER A 305 12.26 11.43 0.53
CA SER A 305 11.16 11.16 1.44
C SER A 305 9.94 12.05 1.18
N ALA A 306 10.15 13.35 0.96
CA ALA A 306 9.09 14.31 0.65
C ALA A 306 8.44 14.03 -0.71
N ILE A 307 9.23 13.69 -1.73
CA ILE A 307 8.72 13.26 -3.04
C ILE A 307 7.87 11.99 -2.90
N ALA A 308 8.34 11.00 -2.14
CA ALA A 308 7.60 9.77 -1.91
C ALA A 308 6.25 10.05 -1.22
N LEU A 309 6.24 10.93 -0.21
CA LEU A 309 5.02 11.28 0.52
C LEU A 309 4.00 12.03 -0.36
N ASP A 310 4.46 12.91 -1.26
CA ASP A 310 3.60 13.55 -2.26
C ASP A 310 2.98 12.53 -3.22
N LEU A 311 3.78 11.58 -3.73
CA LEU A 311 3.29 10.50 -4.60
C LEU A 311 2.25 9.63 -3.88
N GLU A 312 2.45 9.32 -2.60
CA GLU A 312 1.50 8.57 -1.77
C GLU A 312 0.18 9.34 -1.61
N ALA A 313 0.26 10.66 -1.42
CA ALA A 313 -0.90 11.52 -1.33
C ALA A 313 -1.71 11.56 -2.64
N ARG A 314 -1.04 11.59 -3.81
CA ARG A 314 -1.69 11.60 -5.13
C ARG A 314 -2.51 10.34 -5.41
N MET A 315 -2.04 9.16 -4.99
CA MET A 315 -2.78 7.89 -5.17
C MET A 315 -4.20 7.95 -4.57
N ARG A 316 -4.37 8.61 -3.42
CA ARG A 316 -5.67 8.70 -2.72
C ARG A 316 -6.70 9.55 -3.45
N ARG A 317 -6.28 10.58 -4.19
CA ARG A 317 -7.20 11.51 -4.85
C ARG A 317 -7.78 10.96 -6.16
N GLY A 318 -7.33 9.79 -6.62
CA GLY A 318 -7.71 9.26 -7.94
C GLY A 318 -7.37 10.24 -9.06
N GLU A 319 -6.29 11.03 -8.88
CA GLU A 319 -5.80 11.97 -9.89
C GLU A 319 -5.43 11.21 -11.17
N LYS A 320 -5.39 11.92 -12.31
CA LYS A 320 -5.05 11.33 -13.62
C LYS A 320 -3.73 10.53 -13.59
N ASP A 321 -2.84 10.88 -12.66
CA ASP A 321 -1.50 10.34 -12.54
C ASP A 321 -1.37 9.32 -11.39
N ALA A 322 -2.48 8.89 -10.76
CA ALA A 322 -2.46 7.99 -9.60
C ALA A 322 -1.82 6.61 -9.90
N GLU A 323 -2.09 6.04 -11.08
CA GLU A 323 -1.46 4.79 -11.53
C GLU A 323 0.05 4.98 -11.75
N SER A 324 0.45 6.10 -12.35
CA SER A 324 1.87 6.43 -12.55
C SER A 324 2.59 6.69 -11.23
N ALA A 325 1.94 7.34 -10.26
CA ALA A 325 2.48 7.55 -8.92
C ALA A 325 2.70 6.22 -8.19
N ALA A 326 1.77 5.27 -8.33
CA ALA A 326 1.91 3.92 -7.79
C ALA A 326 3.11 3.18 -8.42
N GLU A 327 3.25 3.25 -9.75
CA GLU A 327 4.40 2.63 -10.46
C GLU A 327 5.74 3.22 -10.00
N ILE A 328 5.83 4.53 -9.78
CA ILE A 328 7.04 5.18 -9.25
C ILE A 328 7.32 4.72 -7.81
N LEU A 329 6.30 4.65 -6.96
CA LEU A 329 6.45 4.28 -5.55
C LEU A 329 6.95 2.84 -5.35
N GLU A 330 6.64 1.93 -6.29
CA GLU A 330 7.20 0.58 -6.28
C GLU A 330 8.74 0.57 -6.41
N GLN A 331 9.31 1.61 -7.02
CA GLN A 331 10.76 1.77 -7.22
C GLN A 331 11.45 2.54 -6.08
N ILE A 332 10.69 3.10 -5.13
CA ILE A 332 11.24 3.72 -3.93
C ILE A 332 11.27 2.67 -2.83
N GLU A 333 12.43 2.47 -2.20
CA GLU A 333 12.61 1.49 -1.14
C GLU A 333 12.50 2.11 0.26
N GLY A 334 12.44 1.25 1.27
CA GLY A 334 12.38 1.63 2.67
C GLY A 334 11.08 2.31 3.12
N SER A 335 11.10 2.80 4.36
CA SER A 335 10.06 3.54 5.07
C SER A 335 10.59 4.91 5.47
N ASP A 336 9.66 5.82 5.77
CA ASP A 336 10.01 7.12 6.32
C ASP A 336 9.78 7.07 7.83
N THR A 337 10.86 7.06 8.61
CA THR A 337 10.79 7.03 10.08
C THR A 337 9.85 8.10 10.64
N LEU A 338 9.78 9.32 10.08
CA LEU A 338 8.89 10.38 10.57
C LEU A 338 7.38 10.03 10.46
N THR A 339 7.01 9.21 9.48
CA THR A 339 5.61 8.82 9.22
C THR A 339 5.37 7.32 9.40
N GLY A 340 6.38 6.61 9.91
CA GLY A 340 6.39 5.16 10.07
C GLY A 340 6.27 4.40 8.73
N ILE A 341 5.99 3.12 8.83
CA ILE A 341 5.83 2.24 7.67
C ILE A 341 4.60 2.58 6.82
N PHE A 342 3.60 3.27 7.39
CA PHE A 342 2.33 3.54 6.73
C PHE A 342 2.32 4.86 5.94
N GLY A 343 3.22 5.80 6.21
CA GLY A 343 3.35 7.03 5.44
C GLY A 343 2.11 7.91 5.51
N ALA A 344 1.62 8.37 4.35
CA ALA A 344 0.40 9.18 4.27
C ALA A 344 -0.91 8.40 4.50
N LEU A 345 -0.85 7.08 4.71
CA LEU A 345 -2.03 6.25 4.90
C LEU A 345 -2.69 6.55 6.26
N GLY A 346 -4.00 6.52 6.30
CA GLY A 346 -4.84 6.97 7.42
C GLY A 346 -4.96 8.49 7.58
N ARG A 347 -4.03 9.30 7.07
CA ARG A 347 -3.98 10.76 7.32
C ARG A 347 -4.80 11.57 6.33
N ARG A 348 -5.50 12.58 6.84
CA ARG A 348 -6.23 13.59 6.06
C ARG A 348 -5.37 14.85 5.95
N TYR A 349 -5.58 15.58 4.86
CA TYR A 349 -4.95 16.85 4.59
C TYR A 349 -5.91 17.73 3.78
N THR A 350 -5.80 19.04 3.94
CA THR A 350 -6.64 20.05 3.30
C THR A 350 -5.87 20.95 2.35
N ALA A 351 -4.54 20.99 2.48
CA ALA A 351 -3.66 21.76 1.64
C ALA A 351 -3.79 21.35 0.17
N ARG A 352 -3.85 22.38 -0.70
CA ARG A 352 -3.98 22.21 -2.15
C ARG A 352 -2.63 22.18 -2.86
N GLN A 353 -1.61 22.79 -2.26
CA GLN A 353 -0.25 22.85 -2.81
C GLN A 353 0.54 21.61 -2.36
N ASP A 354 1.39 21.07 -3.24
CA ASP A 354 2.08 19.79 -2.98
C ASP A 354 2.99 19.89 -1.74
N ALA A 355 3.81 20.94 -1.64
CA ALA A 355 4.74 21.12 -0.52
C ALA A 355 4.02 21.27 0.83
N ASP A 356 2.99 22.14 0.88
CA ASP A 356 2.19 22.35 2.10
C ASP A 356 1.46 21.09 2.54
N ARG A 357 0.98 20.29 1.57
CA ARG A 357 0.33 19.00 1.84
C ARG A 357 1.29 17.99 2.44
N VAL A 358 2.51 17.90 1.93
CA VAL A 358 3.54 17.03 2.52
C VAL A 358 3.86 17.47 3.95
N ARG A 359 3.98 18.78 4.20
CA ARG A 359 4.13 19.32 5.57
C ARG A 359 2.95 18.95 6.47
N GLU A 360 1.71 19.14 6.00
CA GLU A 360 0.50 18.79 6.76
C GLU A 360 0.50 17.29 7.13
N ILE A 361 0.91 16.39 6.23
CA ILE A 361 0.99 14.95 6.51
C ILE A 361 2.03 14.64 7.60
N TYR A 362 3.19 15.32 7.60
CA TYR A 362 4.18 15.18 8.68
C TYR A 362 3.64 15.66 10.03
N LEU A 363 2.81 16.70 10.03
CA LEU A 363 2.22 17.28 11.24
C LEU A 363 0.98 16.53 11.76
N SER A 364 0.39 15.63 10.97
CA SER A 364 -0.92 15.01 11.23
C SER A 364 -0.86 13.69 12.01
N SER A 365 0.12 13.50 12.91
CA SER A 365 0.26 12.25 13.68
C SER A 365 -0.88 12.00 14.65
N GLU A 366 -1.62 13.03 15.05
CA GLU A 366 -2.81 12.93 15.91
C GLU A 366 -4.01 12.26 15.25
N GLN A 367 -3.96 12.01 13.93
CA GLN A 367 -5.04 11.37 13.17
C GLN A 367 -4.93 9.84 13.11
N ASP A 368 -3.84 9.28 13.62
CA ASP A 368 -3.60 7.85 13.66
C ASP A 368 -3.01 7.37 15.00
N ILE A 369 -3.16 6.07 15.25
CA ILE A 369 -2.45 5.34 16.29
C ILE A 369 -1.80 4.11 15.65
N ASP A 370 -0.48 4.02 15.74
CA ASP A 370 0.30 2.89 15.24
C ASP A 370 0.62 1.88 16.35
N ILE A 371 0.25 0.62 16.14
CA ILE A 371 0.39 -0.46 17.12
C ILE A 371 1.21 -1.61 16.52
N GLY A 372 2.28 -1.98 17.20
CA GLY A 372 3.09 -3.16 16.89
C GLY A 372 2.95 -4.28 17.93
N PHE A 373 2.84 -5.52 17.48
CA PHE A 373 2.90 -6.73 18.32
C PHE A 373 4.16 -7.51 17.99
N TRP A 374 5.01 -7.78 18.98
CA TRP A 374 6.26 -8.51 18.76
C TRP A 374 6.60 -9.45 19.93
N SER A 375 6.77 -10.73 19.62
CA SER A 375 7.38 -11.67 20.56
C SER A 375 8.90 -11.56 20.52
N LEU A 376 9.51 -11.24 21.66
CA LEU A 376 10.96 -11.07 21.81
C LEU A 376 11.65 -12.30 22.42
N HIS A 377 11.04 -13.48 22.26
CA HIS A 377 11.58 -14.74 22.77
C HIS A 377 13.05 -15.00 22.34
N TRP A 378 13.45 -14.50 21.18
CA TRP A 378 14.82 -14.63 20.62
C TRP A 378 15.90 -13.84 21.40
N LEU A 379 15.49 -12.95 22.30
CA LEU A 379 16.37 -12.28 23.28
C LEU A 379 16.76 -13.19 24.45
N ILE A 380 16.08 -14.33 24.63
CA ILE A 380 16.28 -15.23 25.76
C ILE A 380 17.51 -16.14 25.53
N GLY A 381 18.38 -16.23 26.54
CA GLY A 381 19.28 -17.37 26.75
C GLY A 381 20.46 -17.55 25.78
N GLY A 382 20.77 -16.59 24.90
CA GLY A 382 21.90 -16.65 23.96
C GLY A 382 23.10 -15.77 24.33
N SER A 383 24.27 -16.02 23.73
CA SER A 383 25.37 -15.05 23.72
C SER A 383 24.99 -13.80 22.90
N GLY A 384 25.49 -12.62 23.27
CA GLY A 384 25.27 -11.38 22.51
C GLY A 384 23.96 -10.63 22.75
N VAL A 385 23.31 -10.82 23.91
CA VAL A 385 22.06 -10.12 24.28
C VAL A 385 22.13 -8.59 24.11
N PRO A 386 23.21 -7.88 24.50
CA PRO A 386 23.27 -6.42 24.30
C PRO A 386 23.17 -6.00 22.83
N ALA A 387 23.90 -6.68 21.94
CA ALA A 387 23.84 -6.41 20.50
C ALA A 387 22.44 -6.67 19.94
N LYS A 388 21.79 -7.76 20.36
CA LYS A 388 20.41 -8.11 20.00
C LYS A 388 19.38 -7.06 20.47
N VAL A 389 19.59 -6.47 21.65
CA VAL A 389 18.73 -5.39 22.16
C VAL A 389 18.91 -4.11 21.33
N GLU A 390 20.15 -3.72 21.01
CA GLU A 390 20.41 -2.56 20.13
C GLU A 390 19.75 -2.70 18.75
N ASP A 391 19.76 -3.92 18.24
CA ASP A 391 19.15 -4.36 17.00
C ASP A 391 17.60 -4.23 17.06
N ALA A 392 16.98 -4.66 18.16
CA ALA A 392 15.55 -4.46 18.41
C ALA A 392 15.19 -2.96 18.52
N VAL A 393 16.01 -2.18 19.24
CA VAL A 393 15.84 -0.73 19.41
C VAL A 393 15.89 -0.02 18.05
N THR A 394 16.84 -0.40 17.19
CA THR A 394 16.97 0.19 15.84
C THR A 394 15.75 -0.14 14.97
N ALA A 395 15.25 -1.39 15.03
CA ALA A 395 14.05 -1.78 14.30
C ALA A 395 12.78 -1.08 14.80
N MET A 396 12.64 -0.91 16.12
CA MET A 396 11.51 -0.19 16.73
C MET A 396 11.53 1.30 16.37
N ALA A 397 12.72 1.92 16.37
CA ALA A 397 12.88 3.30 15.94
C ALA A 397 12.50 3.48 14.46
N ASP A 398 12.91 2.58 13.57
CA ASP A 398 12.61 2.67 12.13
C ASP A 398 11.12 2.45 11.80
N LEU A 399 10.49 1.45 12.43
CA LEU A 399 9.07 1.18 12.26
C LEU A 399 8.19 2.27 12.92
N ASN A 400 8.72 2.99 13.90
CA ASN A 400 8.14 4.15 14.56
C ASN A 400 6.65 3.98 14.95
N GLN A 401 6.35 2.98 15.76
CA GLN A 401 4.99 2.75 16.28
C GLN A 401 4.76 3.57 17.56
N ASP A 402 3.52 4.02 17.79
CA ASP A 402 3.13 4.71 19.02
C ASP A 402 3.11 3.79 20.24
N LEU A 403 2.75 2.53 20.01
CA LEU A 403 2.59 1.51 21.04
C LEU A 403 3.14 0.16 20.56
N TRP A 404 3.91 -0.48 21.43
CA TRP A 404 4.45 -1.82 21.22
C TRP A 404 3.95 -2.78 22.30
N CYS A 405 3.31 -3.86 21.87
CA CYS A 405 2.93 -5.01 22.68
C CYS A 405 4.02 -6.07 22.58
N LEU A 406 4.76 -6.26 23.67
CA LEU A 406 5.91 -7.15 23.76
C LEU A 406 5.58 -8.38 24.60
N THR A 407 5.77 -9.57 24.02
CA THR A 407 5.58 -10.86 24.72
C THR A 407 6.90 -11.60 24.83
N ASP A 408 7.01 -12.52 25.81
CA ASP A 408 8.23 -13.30 26.09
C ASP A 408 9.47 -12.43 26.34
N VAL A 409 9.29 -11.32 27.07
CA VAL A 409 10.35 -10.37 27.37
C VAL A 409 10.61 -10.31 28.88
N SER A 410 11.87 -10.06 29.28
CA SER A 410 12.20 -9.82 30.69
C SER A 410 12.08 -8.33 31.04
N PRO A 411 11.76 -7.95 32.30
CA PRO A 411 11.71 -6.55 32.71
C PRO A 411 13.00 -5.78 32.45
N VAL A 412 14.16 -6.45 32.55
CA VAL A 412 15.47 -5.85 32.25
C VAL A 412 15.59 -5.53 30.77
N ALA A 413 15.21 -6.46 29.88
CA ALA A 413 15.26 -6.21 28.44
C ALA A 413 14.32 -5.07 28.02
N VAL A 414 13.12 -4.97 28.61
CA VAL A 414 12.20 -3.84 28.37
C VAL A 414 12.84 -2.52 28.81
N ALA A 415 13.44 -2.49 30.01
CA ALA A 415 14.12 -1.29 30.50
C ALA A 415 15.29 -0.89 29.59
N ASP A 416 16.09 -1.86 29.13
CA ASP A 416 17.21 -1.61 28.21
C ASP A 416 16.72 -1.14 26.82
N ILE A 417 15.59 -1.65 26.33
CA ILE A 417 14.96 -1.20 25.08
C ILE A 417 14.47 0.25 25.22
N VAL A 418 13.69 0.56 26.26
CA VAL A 418 13.18 1.92 26.50
C VAL A 418 14.32 2.90 26.70
N LYS A 419 15.33 2.52 27.49
CA LYS A 419 16.55 3.30 27.67
C LYS A 419 17.28 3.51 26.35
N GLY A 420 17.43 2.46 25.54
CA GLY A 420 18.09 2.55 24.23
C GLY A 420 17.34 3.45 23.25
N LEU A 421 16.00 3.41 23.23
CA LEU A 421 15.17 4.30 22.43
C LEU A 421 15.37 5.77 22.85
N GLY A 422 15.43 6.04 24.16
CA GLY A 422 15.65 7.40 24.68
C GLY A 422 17.08 7.93 24.50
N GLU A 423 18.09 7.12 24.84
CA GLU A 423 19.49 7.54 24.79
C GLU A 423 20.05 7.60 23.37
N ARG A 424 19.58 6.74 22.45
CA ARG A 424 20.08 6.73 21.08
C ARG A 424 19.25 7.58 20.13
N PHE A 425 17.93 7.58 20.28
CA PHE A 425 17.02 8.17 19.30
C PHE A 425 16.14 9.29 19.87
N GLY A 426 16.32 9.66 21.14
CA GLY A 426 15.54 10.72 21.79
C GLY A 426 14.08 10.39 22.08
N GLU A 427 13.67 9.13 21.89
CA GLU A 427 12.28 8.71 22.06
C GLU A 427 11.92 8.50 23.54
N LYS A 428 10.74 8.98 23.95
CA LYS A 428 10.27 8.84 25.33
C LYS A 428 9.17 7.79 25.39
N PHE A 429 9.52 6.61 25.88
CA PHE A 429 8.56 5.52 26.10
C PHE A 429 8.32 5.28 27.59
N GLU A 430 7.07 4.99 27.94
CA GLU A 430 6.69 4.40 29.22
C GLU A 430 6.45 2.90 29.05
N ALA A 431 6.47 2.15 30.15
CA ALA A 431 6.31 0.70 30.14
C ALA A 431 5.34 0.24 31.24
N GLN A 432 4.44 -0.68 30.90
CA GLN A 432 3.50 -1.28 31.82
C GLN A 432 3.49 -2.80 31.62
N PHE A 433 3.71 -3.53 32.70
CA PHE A 433 3.67 -5.00 32.71
C PHE A 433 2.27 -5.52 33.04
N SER A 434 1.94 -6.66 32.45
CA SER A 434 0.71 -7.42 32.78
C SER A 434 0.83 -8.06 34.16
N GLU A 435 1.97 -8.68 34.45
CA GLU A 435 2.24 -9.37 35.70
C GLU A 435 2.59 -8.39 36.83
N SER A 436 1.96 -8.53 37.99
CA SER A 436 2.14 -7.63 39.15
C SER A 436 3.50 -7.76 39.83
N ASP A 437 4.11 -8.95 39.79
CA ASP A 437 5.39 -9.29 40.46
C ASP A 437 6.46 -9.73 39.44
N ALA A 438 6.50 -9.11 38.26
CA ALA A 438 7.46 -9.46 37.21
C ALA A 438 8.91 -9.30 37.73
N GLN A 439 9.53 -10.42 38.14
CA GLN A 439 10.92 -10.42 38.59
C GLN A 439 11.87 -10.18 37.41
N SER A 440 13.05 -9.63 37.66
CA SER A 440 14.01 -9.19 36.62
C SER A 440 14.38 -10.25 35.57
N ARG A 441 14.21 -11.55 35.86
CA ARG A 441 14.52 -12.66 34.94
C ARG A 441 13.30 -13.48 34.49
N GLN A 442 12.11 -13.15 34.94
CA GLN A 442 10.88 -13.84 34.54
C GLN A 442 10.39 -13.28 33.20
N LEU A 443 9.93 -14.15 32.32
CA LEU A 443 9.26 -13.73 31.09
C LEU A 443 7.90 -13.15 31.43
N ALA A 444 7.62 -12.01 30.84
CA ALA A 444 6.43 -11.21 31.10
C ALA A 444 5.85 -10.69 29.77
N THR A 445 4.63 -10.15 29.87
CA THR A 445 4.01 -9.36 28.81
C THR A 445 4.08 -7.89 29.20
N ALA A 446 4.65 -7.07 28.32
CA ALA A 446 4.79 -5.63 28.54
C ALA A 446 4.19 -4.86 27.37
N VAL A 447 3.58 -3.72 27.67
CA VAL A 447 3.25 -2.70 26.68
C VAL A 447 4.16 -1.52 26.93
N ILE A 448 4.86 -1.07 25.89
CA ILE A 448 5.58 0.21 25.90
C ILE A 448 4.89 1.17 24.95
N TRP A 449 4.79 2.45 25.30
CA TRP A 449 4.11 3.44 24.46
C TRP A 449 4.70 4.84 24.62
N ARG A 450 4.42 5.71 23.65
CA ARG A 450 4.74 7.14 23.73
C ARG A 450 3.64 7.92 24.46
N PRO A 451 3.88 8.44 25.67
CA PRO A 451 2.84 9.12 26.45
C PRO A 451 2.35 10.43 25.80
N GLN A 452 3.12 11.01 24.86
CA GLN A 452 2.71 12.20 24.12
C GLN A 452 1.67 11.91 23.04
N THR A 453 1.60 10.69 22.50
CA THR A 453 0.66 10.33 21.42
C THR A 453 -0.50 9.49 21.93
N VAL A 454 -0.24 8.57 22.86
CA VAL A 454 -1.24 7.64 23.39
C VAL A 454 -1.16 7.53 24.90
N SER A 455 -2.30 7.27 25.54
CA SER A 455 -2.38 6.81 26.91
C SER A 455 -2.63 5.30 26.92
N CYS A 456 -1.95 4.58 27.82
CA CYS A 456 -2.13 3.15 28.01
C CYS A 456 -2.28 2.83 29.50
N VAL A 457 -3.37 2.17 29.87
CA VAL A 457 -3.65 1.78 31.25
C VAL A 457 -3.96 0.30 31.33
N LYS A 458 -3.31 -0.40 32.27
CA LYS A 458 -3.65 -1.79 32.57
C LYS A 458 -5.04 -1.87 33.17
N ALA A 459 -5.88 -2.77 32.63
CA ALA A 459 -7.18 -3.09 33.18
C ALA A 459 -7.22 -4.53 33.72
N GLU A 460 -8.11 -4.77 34.66
CA GLU A 460 -8.29 -6.08 35.28
C GLU A 460 -9.48 -6.82 34.69
N TRP A 461 -9.33 -8.13 34.50
CA TRP A 461 -10.41 -9.02 34.07
C TRP A 461 -11.49 -9.15 35.15
N PRO A 462 -12.76 -9.44 34.79
CA PRO A 462 -13.82 -9.65 35.75
C PRO A 462 -13.48 -10.76 36.74
N SER A 463 -13.85 -10.59 38.01
CA SER A 463 -13.56 -11.58 39.06
C SER A 463 -14.14 -12.97 38.76
N ALA A 464 -15.20 -13.05 37.96
CA ALA A 464 -15.84 -14.29 37.53
C ALA A 464 -14.99 -15.15 36.56
N ILE A 465 -13.97 -14.59 35.88
CA ILE A 465 -13.06 -15.34 34.99
C ILE A 465 -11.66 -15.55 35.60
N SER A 466 -11.33 -14.85 36.68
CA SER A 466 -9.96 -14.81 37.25
C SER A 466 -9.38 -16.20 37.56
N GLY A 467 -10.19 -17.08 38.14
CA GLY A 467 -9.80 -18.46 38.46
C GLY A 467 -9.74 -19.39 37.25
N ALA A 468 -10.32 -19.02 36.10
CA ALA A 468 -10.37 -19.87 34.92
C ALA A 468 -9.06 -19.84 34.11
N TRP A 469 -8.32 -18.72 34.14
CA TRP A 469 -7.07 -18.55 33.39
C TRP A 469 -6.00 -19.58 33.76
N THR A 470 -5.81 -19.77 35.07
CA THR A 470 -4.75 -20.61 35.66
C THR A 470 -5.28 -21.94 36.20
N ARG A 471 -6.55 -22.28 35.91
CA ARG A 471 -7.14 -23.55 36.34
C ARG A 471 -6.47 -24.71 35.62
N ILE A 472 -5.99 -25.68 36.38
CA ILE A 472 -5.50 -26.95 35.84
C ILE A 472 -6.65 -27.68 35.15
N VAL A 473 -6.46 -28.04 33.88
CA VAL A 473 -7.41 -28.80 33.08
C VAL A 473 -6.84 -30.21 32.87
N PRO A 474 -7.42 -31.25 33.52
CA PRO A 474 -6.90 -32.62 33.46
C PRO A 474 -6.80 -33.21 32.05
N GLU A 475 -7.65 -32.74 31.13
CA GLU A 475 -7.77 -33.21 29.75
C GLU A 475 -6.66 -32.66 28.83
N LEU A 476 -5.90 -31.65 29.28
CA LEU A 476 -4.79 -31.07 28.50
C LEU A 476 -3.50 -31.88 28.63
N GLU A 477 -2.66 -31.84 27.60
CA GLU A 477 -1.33 -32.47 27.64
C GLU A 477 -0.52 -31.92 28.83
N ASN A 478 0.18 -32.79 29.56
CA ASN A 478 0.94 -32.45 30.77
C ASN A 478 0.11 -31.90 31.96
N ARG A 479 -1.24 -31.98 31.94
CA ARG A 479 -2.14 -31.58 33.03
C ARG A 479 -1.85 -30.16 33.56
N GLY A 480 -1.68 -29.20 32.65
CA GLY A 480 -1.37 -27.81 32.99
C GLY A 480 -2.57 -26.86 32.88
N PRO A 481 -2.39 -25.59 33.23
CA PRO A 481 -3.41 -24.56 33.05
C PRO A 481 -3.50 -24.06 31.60
N VAL A 482 -4.60 -23.43 31.22
CA VAL A 482 -4.75 -22.87 29.86
C VAL A 482 -3.71 -21.78 29.61
N PHE A 483 -3.56 -20.85 30.56
CA PHE A 483 -2.49 -19.86 30.60
C PHE A 483 -1.70 -19.99 31.91
N GLN A 484 -0.41 -19.67 31.88
CA GLN A 484 0.44 -19.65 33.08
C GLN A 484 0.11 -18.46 33.99
N ALA A 485 -0.32 -17.36 33.39
CA ALA A 485 -0.82 -16.16 34.05
C ALA A 485 -2.01 -15.60 33.26
N PRO A 486 -2.91 -14.82 33.88
CA PRO A 486 -3.96 -14.12 33.15
C PRO A 486 -3.37 -13.29 31.98
N PRO A 487 -3.96 -13.35 30.78
CA PRO A 487 -3.56 -12.50 29.67
C PRO A 487 -3.60 -11.01 30.03
N GLY A 488 -2.66 -10.22 29.53
CA GLY A 488 -2.66 -8.79 29.76
C GLY A 488 -3.83 -8.11 29.07
N LEU A 489 -4.53 -7.23 29.79
CA LEU A 489 -5.58 -6.38 29.25
C LEU A 489 -5.17 -4.93 29.44
N PHE A 490 -5.08 -4.21 28.33
CA PHE A 490 -4.67 -2.81 28.29
C PHE A 490 -5.72 -1.97 27.59
N ARG A 491 -5.95 -0.77 28.09
CA ARG A 491 -6.86 0.22 27.51
C ARG A 491 -6.03 1.33 26.90
N VAL A 492 -6.24 1.56 25.61
CA VAL A 492 -5.49 2.54 24.83
C VAL A 492 -6.45 3.63 24.37
N ALA A 493 -6.00 4.87 24.50
CA ALA A 493 -6.70 6.05 23.98
C ALA A 493 -5.68 7.07 23.45
N PRO A 494 -6.10 8.03 22.60
CA PRO A 494 -5.30 9.22 22.35
C PRO A 494 -4.87 9.89 23.66
N ALA A 495 -3.70 10.54 23.69
CA ALA A 495 -3.16 11.16 24.91
C ALA A 495 -4.13 12.14 25.59
N ASP A 496 -4.92 12.88 24.79
CA ASP A 496 -5.87 13.89 25.27
C ASP A 496 -7.29 13.33 25.55
N ALA A 497 -7.53 12.04 25.31
CA ALA A 497 -8.86 11.44 25.45
C ALA A 497 -9.09 10.85 26.85
N THR A 498 -10.29 11.06 27.40
CA THR A 498 -10.67 10.55 28.74
C THR A 498 -11.19 9.12 28.72
N ASP A 499 -11.74 8.67 27.60
CA ASP A 499 -12.32 7.33 27.43
C ASP A 499 -11.43 6.44 26.58
N ALA A 500 -11.40 5.14 26.93
CA ALA A 500 -10.64 4.14 26.18
C ALA A 500 -11.19 4.01 24.76
N LEU A 501 -10.33 4.20 23.76
CA LEU A 501 -10.67 4.01 22.35
C LEU A 501 -10.72 2.51 22.00
N VAL A 502 -9.71 1.77 22.46
CA VAL A 502 -9.53 0.36 22.10
C VAL A 502 -8.92 -0.43 23.27
N ASN A 503 -9.41 -1.65 23.47
CA ASN A 503 -8.84 -2.62 24.40
C ASN A 503 -7.84 -3.49 23.64
N VAL A 504 -6.62 -3.60 24.15
CA VAL A 504 -5.54 -4.37 23.54
C VAL A 504 -5.18 -5.55 24.45
N VAL A 505 -5.14 -6.74 23.85
CA VAL A 505 -4.83 -8.01 24.53
C VAL A 505 -3.65 -8.68 23.80
N PRO A 506 -2.41 -8.45 24.26
CA PRO A 506 -1.23 -9.13 23.72
C PRO A 506 -1.24 -10.61 24.12
N ILE A 507 -1.02 -11.50 23.14
CA ILE A 507 -1.01 -12.95 23.36
C ILE A 507 0.20 -13.59 22.69
N ASN A 508 0.77 -14.59 23.35
CA ASN A 508 1.73 -15.49 22.73
C ASN A 508 1.34 -16.95 23.03
N LEU A 509 1.05 -17.71 21.98
CA LEU A 509 0.72 -19.14 22.07
C LEU A 509 1.86 -20.05 21.62
N GLY A 510 3.03 -19.49 21.29
CA GLY A 510 4.20 -20.24 20.79
C GLY A 510 4.68 -21.34 21.74
N ALA A 511 4.65 -21.10 23.05
CA ALA A 511 5.02 -22.10 24.07
C ALA A 511 4.13 -23.34 24.07
N ILE A 512 2.89 -23.24 23.56
CA ILE A 512 1.89 -24.32 23.50
C ILE A 512 1.52 -24.68 22.05
N ARG A 513 2.40 -24.39 21.09
CA ARG A 513 2.20 -24.64 19.65
C ARG A 513 1.95 -26.10 19.28
N SER A 514 2.36 -27.06 20.12
CA SER A 514 2.09 -28.49 19.90
C SER A 514 0.75 -28.96 20.49
N ASP A 515 0.20 -28.27 21.50
CA ASP A 515 -1.01 -28.66 22.23
C ASP A 515 -2.26 -27.98 21.63
N GLU A 516 -2.85 -28.60 20.61
CA GLU A 516 -3.98 -28.05 19.87
C GLU A 516 -5.22 -27.81 20.75
N MET A 517 -5.50 -28.73 21.68
CA MET A 517 -6.64 -28.63 22.56
C MET A 517 -6.51 -27.42 23.49
N ARG A 518 -5.31 -27.20 24.07
CA ARG A 518 -5.04 -26.05 24.92
C ARG A 518 -5.18 -24.73 24.16
N ARG A 519 -4.68 -24.64 22.91
CA ARG A 519 -4.82 -23.43 22.09
C ARG A 519 -6.29 -23.11 21.79
N ARG A 520 -7.09 -24.09 21.38
CA ARG A 520 -8.53 -23.88 21.12
C ARG A 520 -9.27 -23.46 22.40
N LEU A 521 -8.91 -24.06 23.55
CA LEU A 521 -9.48 -23.69 24.83
C LEU A 521 -9.09 -22.26 25.24
N ALA A 522 -7.84 -21.86 25.00
CA ALA A 522 -7.35 -20.50 25.22
C ALA A 522 -8.16 -19.46 24.43
N SER A 523 -8.39 -19.72 23.15
CA SER A 523 -9.19 -18.83 22.29
C SER A 523 -10.64 -18.71 22.75
N LYS A 524 -11.29 -19.84 23.08
CA LYS A 524 -12.67 -19.83 23.60
C LYS A 524 -12.79 -19.13 24.94
N LEU A 525 -11.79 -19.30 25.80
CA LEU A 525 -11.74 -18.63 27.09
C LEU A 525 -11.57 -17.11 26.93
N LEU A 526 -10.69 -16.66 26.02
CA LEU A 526 -10.50 -15.26 25.66
C LEU A 526 -11.80 -14.63 25.15
N VAL A 527 -12.44 -15.27 24.17
CA VAL A 527 -13.75 -14.84 23.62
C VAL A 527 -14.78 -14.66 24.73
N ARG A 528 -14.89 -15.66 25.62
CA ARG A 528 -15.85 -15.61 26.72
C ARG A 528 -15.52 -14.52 27.74
N ALA A 529 -14.23 -14.27 28.00
CA ALA A 529 -13.80 -13.21 28.91
C ALA A 529 -14.12 -11.82 28.36
N ILE A 530 -13.88 -11.60 27.06
CA ILE A 530 -14.23 -10.36 26.36
C ILE A 530 -15.75 -10.12 26.43
N ASP A 531 -16.55 -11.14 26.12
CA ASP A 531 -18.01 -11.08 26.24
C ASP A 531 -18.49 -10.66 27.63
N MET A 532 -17.82 -11.15 28.69
CA MET A 532 -18.15 -10.80 30.07
C MET A 532 -17.80 -9.34 30.38
N VAL A 533 -16.69 -8.83 29.87
CA VAL A 533 -16.32 -7.40 30.03
C VAL A 533 -17.33 -6.50 29.30
N ILE A 534 -17.71 -6.85 28.07
CA ILE A 534 -18.71 -6.11 27.28
C ILE A 534 -20.05 -6.06 28.02
N ALA A 535 -20.49 -7.19 28.58
CA ALA A 535 -21.76 -7.28 29.31
C ALA A 535 -21.78 -6.52 30.64
N ASP A 536 -20.66 -6.49 31.37
CA ASP A 536 -20.57 -5.87 32.69
C ASP A 536 -20.46 -4.34 32.62
N ARG A 537 -19.76 -3.82 31.59
CA ARG A 537 -19.37 -2.40 31.54
C ARG A 537 -20.15 -1.53 30.55
N GLY A 538 -20.95 -2.13 29.66
CA GLY A 538 -21.84 -1.38 28.77
C GLY A 538 -21.12 -0.44 27.81
N ASP A 539 -20.57 -1.02 26.74
CA ASP A 539 -19.83 -0.39 25.63
C ASP A 539 -18.48 0.24 26.04
N ALA A 540 -17.37 -0.36 25.59
CA ALA A 540 -16.03 -0.04 26.08
C ALA A 540 -14.98 0.06 24.97
N GLY A 541 -15.38 0.49 23.77
CA GLY A 541 -14.48 0.64 22.63
C GLY A 541 -14.16 -0.67 21.91
N ASP A 542 -13.34 -0.57 20.87
CA ASP A 542 -12.98 -1.71 20.03
C ASP A 542 -12.06 -2.69 20.77
N TRP A 543 -11.84 -3.89 20.23
CA TRP A 543 -10.91 -4.87 20.81
C TRP A 543 -9.88 -5.34 19.79
N ILE A 544 -8.63 -5.41 20.21
CA ILE A 544 -7.52 -5.95 19.43
C ILE A 544 -6.87 -7.07 20.23
N VAL A 545 -6.92 -8.30 19.71
CA VAL A 545 -6.18 -9.44 20.24
C VAL A 545 -5.07 -9.77 19.25
N GLY A 546 -3.84 -9.40 19.60
CA GLY A 546 -2.70 -9.48 18.70
C GLY A 546 -1.50 -10.16 19.32
N GLY A 547 -0.62 -10.71 18.47
CA GLY A 547 0.61 -11.36 18.89
C GLY A 547 0.90 -12.63 18.10
N ASP A 548 1.52 -13.61 18.75
CA ASP A 548 2.03 -14.81 18.09
C ASP A 548 1.04 -15.99 18.22
N PHE A 549 0.41 -16.32 17.10
CA PHE A 549 -0.58 -17.39 16.96
C PHE A 549 -0.02 -18.46 16.01
N GLU A 550 0.82 -19.37 16.53
CA GLU A 550 1.36 -20.46 15.73
C GLU A 550 0.64 -21.79 16.04
N PRO A 551 -0.24 -22.31 15.15
CA PRO A 551 -0.79 -21.73 13.92
C PRO A 551 -1.95 -20.73 14.16
N PRO A 552 -2.35 -19.93 13.13
CA PRO A 552 -3.43 -18.95 13.25
C PRO A 552 -4.74 -19.56 13.75
N LEU A 553 -5.53 -18.77 14.49
CA LEU A 553 -6.82 -19.23 15.03
C LEU A 553 -7.77 -19.68 13.91
N ALA A 554 -8.46 -20.81 14.11
CA ALA A 554 -9.40 -21.34 13.14
C ALA A 554 -10.68 -20.50 13.07
N HIS A 555 -11.19 -20.26 11.85
CA HIS A 555 -12.43 -19.48 11.56
C HIS A 555 -13.64 -19.84 12.44
N GLY A 556 -13.77 -21.09 12.91
CA GLY A 556 -14.92 -21.51 13.70
C GLY A 556 -14.99 -20.93 15.12
N ASP A 557 -13.89 -20.37 15.64
CA ASP A 557 -13.86 -19.77 16.98
C ASP A 557 -14.21 -18.27 16.96
N SER A 558 -14.10 -17.58 15.82
CA SER A 558 -14.58 -16.19 15.64
C SER A 558 -16.09 -16.10 15.45
N ASP A 559 -16.74 -17.17 14.98
CA ASP A 559 -18.20 -17.23 14.87
C ASP A 559 -18.91 -17.18 16.24
N ALA A 560 -18.23 -17.60 17.31
CA ALA A 560 -18.75 -17.49 18.69
C ALA A 560 -18.85 -16.04 19.19
N LEU A 561 -18.19 -15.08 18.53
CA LEU A 561 -18.25 -13.65 18.83
C LEU A 561 -19.39 -12.92 18.09
N ARG A 562 -20.04 -13.56 17.11
CA ARG A 562 -21.10 -12.94 16.27
C ARG A 562 -22.41 -12.65 17.02
N THR A 563 -22.47 -12.79 18.33
CA THR A 563 -23.74 -12.83 19.07
C THR A 563 -24.07 -11.60 19.91
N ARG A 564 -23.34 -10.47 19.79
CA ARG A 564 -23.58 -9.24 20.58
C ARG A 564 -23.21 -7.92 19.86
N ASP A 565 -23.62 -7.76 18.60
CA ASP A 565 -23.46 -6.54 17.77
C ASP A 565 -22.02 -6.13 17.37
N TYR A 566 -20.97 -6.86 17.77
CA TYR A 566 -19.58 -6.61 17.35
C TYR A 566 -19.24 -7.32 16.03
N ASP A 567 -18.39 -6.68 15.22
CA ASP A 567 -17.94 -7.22 13.94
C ASP A 567 -16.50 -7.77 13.99
N PRO A 568 -16.28 -9.09 13.90
CA PRO A 568 -14.94 -9.68 13.93
C PRO A 568 -14.22 -9.58 12.59
N MET A 569 -12.91 -9.32 12.67
CA MET A 569 -11.99 -9.24 11.54
C MET A 569 -10.63 -9.81 11.97
N ALA A 570 -9.87 -10.39 11.06
CA ALA A 570 -8.56 -10.94 11.40
C ALA A 570 -7.57 -10.88 10.23
N ALA A 571 -6.31 -10.63 10.55
CA ALA A 571 -5.18 -10.71 9.63
C ALA A 571 -4.05 -11.54 10.26
N ALA A 572 -3.45 -12.41 9.48
CA ALA A 572 -2.41 -13.32 9.94
C ALA A 572 -1.27 -13.47 8.92
N ASP A 573 -0.04 -13.59 9.41
CA ASP A 573 1.11 -14.03 8.65
C ASP A 573 1.02 -15.55 8.44
N LYS A 574 0.75 -15.98 7.21
CA LYS A 574 0.63 -17.40 6.85
C LYS A 574 1.94 -18.19 6.99
N ARG A 575 3.10 -17.52 7.09
CA ARG A 575 4.42 -18.17 7.15
C ARG A 575 4.97 -18.30 8.56
N ARG A 576 4.70 -17.33 9.45
CA ARG A 576 5.38 -17.22 10.76
C ARG A 576 4.44 -17.00 11.96
N GLY A 577 3.12 -17.12 11.80
CA GLY A 577 2.17 -17.26 12.93
C GLY A 577 1.71 -15.97 13.60
N SER A 578 2.35 -14.82 13.39
CA SER A 578 1.86 -13.57 13.97
C SER A 578 0.50 -13.16 13.38
N ALA A 579 -0.44 -12.77 14.23
CA ALA A 579 -1.79 -12.39 13.80
C ALA A 579 -2.38 -11.29 14.67
N VAL A 580 -3.39 -10.63 14.12
CA VAL A 580 -4.20 -9.63 14.80
C VAL A 580 -5.66 -9.94 14.52
N ASN A 581 -6.44 -10.08 15.59
CA ASN A 581 -7.89 -10.17 15.56
C ASN A 581 -8.46 -8.85 16.07
N TYR A 582 -9.38 -8.29 15.34
CA TYR A 582 -10.02 -7.01 15.61
C TYR A 582 -11.53 -7.23 15.78
N LEU A 583 -12.11 -6.77 16.89
CA LEU A 583 -13.55 -6.76 17.12
C LEU A 583 -14.02 -5.31 17.11
N ARG A 584 -14.77 -4.95 16.07
CA ARG A 584 -15.29 -3.60 15.89
C ARG A 584 -16.60 -3.44 16.65
N SER A 585 -16.67 -2.42 17.51
CA SER A 585 -17.91 -1.97 18.13
C SER A 585 -18.78 -1.20 17.13
N PRO A 586 -20.12 -1.24 17.24
CA PRO A 586 -21.00 -0.31 16.53
C PRO A 586 -20.62 1.16 16.75
N SER A 587 -20.10 1.49 17.94
CA SER A 587 -19.66 2.84 18.32
C SER A 587 -18.17 3.10 18.05
N SER A 588 -17.47 2.25 17.27
CA SER A 588 -16.05 2.40 16.89
C SER A 588 -15.70 3.79 16.32
N ALA A 589 -14.89 4.59 17.01
CA ALA A 589 -14.39 5.89 16.51
C ALA A 589 -13.18 5.75 15.56
N ILE A 590 -12.83 4.52 15.22
CA ILE A 590 -11.81 4.18 14.24
C ILE A 590 -12.51 4.12 12.89
N ARG A 591 -11.91 4.76 11.89
CA ARG A 591 -12.44 4.81 10.53
C ARG A 591 -12.06 3.56 9.76
N ASN A 592 -10.75 3.33 9.68
CA ASN A 592 -10.11 2.24 8.94
C ASN A 592 -8.91 1.73 9.73
N VAL A 593 -8.58 0.47 9.54
CA VAL A 593 -7.39 -0.18 10.08
C VAL A 593 -6.52 -0.66 8.92
N PHE A 594 -5.27 -0.24 8.88
CA PHE A 594 -4.31 -0.63 7.84
C PHE A 594 -3.30 -1.64 8.39
N VAL A 595 -3.00 -2.68 7.63
CA VAL A 595 -1.96 -3.67 7.93
C VAL A 595 -1.00 -3.84 6.76
N THR A 596 0.20 -4.33 7.04
CA THR A 596 1.23 -4.56 6.02
C THR A 596 0.89 -5.76 5.14
N SER A 597 1.48 -5.79 3.93
CA SER A 597 1.28 -6.89 2.95
C SER A 597 1.79 -8.26 3.40
N ASP A 598 2.62 -8.30 4.45
CA ASP A 598 3.07 -9.54 5.07
C ASP A 598 1.92 -10.27 5.81
N LEU A 599 0.86 -9.54 6.16
CA LEU A 599 -0.35 -10.09 6.78
C LEU A 599 -1.42 -10.33 5.73
N THR A 600 -2.10 -11.47 5.85
CA THR A 600 -3.22 -11.84 4.97
C THR A 600 -4.52 -11.81 5.74
N LEU A 601 -5.57 -11.23 5.15
CA LEU A 601 -6.91 -11.24 5.74
C LEU A 601 -7.41 -12.68 5.83
N VAL A 602 -7.94 -13.03 7.01
CA VAL A 602 -8.59 -14.32 7.27
C VAL A 602 -10.06 -14.22 6.84
N ASP A 603 -10.75 -13.12 7.14
CA ASP A 603 -12.16 -12.86 6.76
C ASP A 603 -12.33 -11.77 5.68
N ASN A 604 -13.37 -11.89 4.85
CA ASN A 604 -13.61 -11.10 3.63
C ASN A 604 -14.24 -9.69 3.83
N LYS A 605 -14.01 -9.03 4.97
CA LYS A 605 -14.56 -7.68 5.22
C LYS A 605 -13.59 -6.58 4.77
N ARG A 606 -13.59 -6.29 3.47
CA ARG A 606 -12.59 -5.44 2.79
C ARG A 606 -12.74 -3.93 2.95
N ASP A 607 -13.81 -3.44 3.57
CA ASP A 607 -14.08 -1.98 3.58
C ASP A 607 -13.50 -1.25 4.81
N PHE A 608 -13.25 -1.95 5.92
CA PHE A 608 -12.73 -1.35 7.16
C PHE A 608 -11.28 -1.73 7.47
N PHE A 609 -10.88 -2.96 7.14
CA PHE A 609 -9.55 -3.51 7.41
C PHE A 609 -8.83 -3.77 6.10
N GLU A 610 -7.74 -3.06 5.86
CA GLU A 610 -7.09 -2.97 4.57
C GLU A 610 -5.64 -3.47 4.62
N VAL A 611 -5.31 -4.40 3.72
CA VAL A 611 -3.93 -4.86 3.52
C VAL A 611 -3.26 -3.97 2.48
N VAL A 612 -2.19 -3.29 2.89
CA VAL A 612 -1.45 -2.37 2.04
C VAL A 612 -0.36 -3.13 1.29
N SER A 613 -0.61 -3.42 0.01
CA SER A 613 0.24 -4.26 -0.85
C SER A 613 1.68 -3.77 -1.03
N SER A 614 1.94 -2.47 -0.91
CA SER A 614 3.25 -1.85 -1.13
C SER A 614 4.13 -1.76 0.13
N ARG A 615 3.62 -2.18 1.30
CA ARG A 615 4.32 -2.04 2.59
C ARG A 615 4.70 -3.39 3.17
N THR A 616 5.98 -3.57 3.48
CA THR A 616 6.54 -4.83 4.02
C THR A 616 7.48 -4.53 5.18
N VAL A 617 7.33 -5.25 6.29
CA VAL A 617 8.25 -5.23 7.44
C VAL A 617 9.58 -5.93 7.08
N ASP A 618 9.53 -6.87 6.14
CA ASP A 618 10.63 -7.75 5.73
C ASP A 618 11.85 -7.05 5.14
N LYS A 619 11.72 -5.83 4.64
CA LYS A 619 12.86 -5.09 4.10
C LYS A 619 13.90 -4.78 5.19
N PHE A 620 13.49 -4.73 6.46
CA PHE A 620 14.32 -4.27 7.57
C PHE A 620 14.70 -5.35 8.58
N ILE A 621 13.78 -6.26 8.89
CA ILE A 621 13.94 -7.23 10.00
C ILE A 621 14.56 -8.55 9.52
N ARG A 622 14.90 -8.67 8.23
CA ARG A 622 15.43 -9.89 7.60
C ARG A 622 16.66 -10.51 8.30
N LYS A 623 17.41 -9.72 9.08
CA LYS A 623 18.60 -10.15 9.84
C LYS A 623 18.34 -10.46 11.32
N LEU A 624 17.19 -10.08 11.87
CA LEU A 624 16.98 -9.94 13.31
C LEU A 624 16.34 -11.16 13.99
N ALA A 625 15.37 -11.84 13.36
CA ALA A 625 14.68 -12.97 14.01
C ALA A 625 13.91 -13.92 13.06
N ASP A 626 13.58 -15.08 13.60
CA ASP A 626 12.70 -16.08 12.98
C ASP A 626 11.20 -15.71 13.05
N ASN A 627 10.81 -14.72 13.85
CA ASN A 627 9.44 -14.19 13.94
C ASN A 627 9.40 -12.67 13.61
N ARG A 628 8.27 -12.20 13.07
CA ARG A 628 8.10 -10.82 12.57
C ARG A 628 7.10 -10.08 13.42
N PRO A 629 7.27 -8.77 13.66
CA PRO A 629 6.22 -8.01 14.32
C PRO A 629 5.00 -7.88 13.39
N ALA A 630 3.81 -7.99 13.96
CA ALA A 630 2.57 -7.58 13.31
C ALA A 630 2.32 -6.11 13.64
N VAL A 631 2.34 -5.24 12.64
CA VAL A 631 2.13 -3.80 12.81
C VAL A 631 0.87 -3.35 12.09
N LEU A 632 0.13 -2.43 12.69
CA LEU A 632 -1.10 -1.87 12.14
C LEU A 632 -1.25 -0.38 12.46
N ARG A 633 -2.01 0.33 11.64
CA ARG A 633 -2.41 1.72 11.84
C ARG A 633 -3.90 1.83 12.02
N LEU A 634 -4.34 2.47 13.11
CA LEU A 634 -5.73 2.86 13.35
C LEU A 634 -5.92 4.30 12.88
N SER A 635 -6.77 4.54 11.88
CA SER A 635 -7.13 5.90 11.45
C SER A 635 -8.33 6.41 12.25
N LEU A 636 -8.23 7.61 12.81
CA LEU A 636 -9.23 8.17 13.73
C LEU A 636 -10.26 9.06 13.00
N ASP A 637 -11.52 8.99 13.42
CA ASP A 637 -12.59 9.88 12.94
C ASP A 637 -12.40 11.34 13.44
N VAL A 638 -13.03 12.30 12.75
CA VAL A 638 -13.03 13.70 13.20
C VAL A 638 -13.92 13.84 14.43
N PRO A 639 -13.44 14.47 15.54
CA PRO A 639 -14.30 14.79 16.67
C PRO A 639 -15.52 15.61 16.21
N GLY A 640 -16.74 15.07 16.34
CA GLY A 640 -17.98 15.80 16.03
C GLY A 640 -18.75 15.37 14.77
N GLU A 641 -18.09 14.72 13.80
CA GLU A 641 -18.72 14.34 12.51
C GLU A 641 -19.73 13.20 12.72
N ARG A 642 -19.34 12.22 13.54
CA ARG A 642 -20.18 11.08 13.93
C ARG A 642 -21.31 11.45 14.88
N THR A 643 -21.11 12.43 15.75
CA THR A 643 -22.18 13.01 16.58
C THR A 643 -23.22 13.72 15.71
N SER A 644 -22.86 14.14 14.50
CA SER A 644 -23.78 14.74 13.54
C SER A 644 -24.56 13.67 12.77
N GLU A 645 -23.93 12.57 12.34
CA GLU A 645 -24.63 11.42 11.74
C GLU A 645 -25.52 10.68 12.74
N LEU A 646 -25.01 10.33 13.94
CA LEU A 646 -25.83 9.72 14.99
C LEU A 646 -26.98 10.63 15.45
N ARG A 647 -26.80 11.95 15.37
CA ARG A 647 -27.86 12.93 15.64
C ARG A 647 -28.82 13.02 14.47
N LEU A 648 -28.36 12.91 13.22
CA LEU A 648 -29.20 12.81 12.04
C LEU A 648 -30.04 11.54 12.06
N ASP A 649 -29.47 10.38 12.42
CA ASP A 649 -30.18 9.10 12.58
C ASP A 649 -31.19 9.17 13.73
N LYS A 650 -30.80 9.73 14.89
CA LYS A 650 -31.76 9.98 15.99
C LYS A 650 -32.85 10.97 15.61
N ILE A 651 -32.53 12.00 14.81
CA ILE A 651 -33.52 12.92 14.24
C ILE A 651 -34.40 12.16 13.25
N LEU A 652 -33.85 11.29 12.41
CA LEU A 652 -34.58 10.45 11.45
C LEU A 652 -35.57 9.55 12.19
N ASP A 653 -35.10 8.82 13.21
CA ASP A 653 -35.91 7.95 14.07
C ASP A 653 -36.99 8.73 14.82
N ALA A 654 -36.65 9.92 15.35
CA ALA A 654 -37.62 10.80 15.99
C ALA A 654 -38.63 11.40 15.01
N THR A 655 -38.23 11.65 13.76
CA THR A 655 -39.08 12.18 12.68
C THR A 655 -40.02 11.11 12.13
N LEU A 656 -39.59 9.85 12.14
CA LEU A 656 -40.40 8.69 11.75
C LEU A 656 -41.41 8.27 12.83
N GLY A 657 -41.30 8.81 14.05
CA GLY A 657 -42.22 8.57 15.17
C GLY A 657 -42.08 7.17 15.79
N PRO A 658 -42.55 6.95 17.03
CA PRO A 658 -42.31 5.70 17.74
C PRO A 658 -43.14 4.56 17.14
N CYS A 659 -42.52 3.75 16.27
CA CYS A 659 -43.06 2.46 15.91
C CYS A 659 -42.94 1.54 17.12
N SER A 660 -44.04 1.41 17.87
CA SER A 660 -44.09 0.55 19.05
C SER A 660 -44.26 -0.89 18.58
N THR A 661 -43.17 -1.64 18.53
CA THR A 661 -43.20 -3.10 18.68
C THR A 661 -42.05 -3.54 19.58
N PRO A 662 -42.32 -4.20 20.72
CA PRO A 662 -41.27 -4.77 21.54
C PRO A 662 -40.62 -5.95 20.80
N HIS A 663 -39.29 -6.02 20.86
CA HIS A 663 -38.52 -7.20 20.47
C HIS A 663 -38.99 -8.42 21.27
N VAL A 664 -39.76 -9.30 20.61
CA VAL A 664 -39.95 -10.69 21.02
C VAL A 664 -39.39 -11.55 19.91
N ALA A 665 -38.43 -12.40 20.27
CA ALA A 665 -37.83 -13.40 19.38
C ALA A 665 -38.92 -14.24 18.69
N PRO A 666 -38.88 -14.48 17.36
CA PRO A 666 -39.84 -15.36 16.75
C PRO A 666 -39.42 -16.82 16.98
N GLN A 667 -40.11 -17.46 17.92
CA GLN A 667 -40.36 -18.90 17.85
C GLN A 667 -41.17 -19.18 16.57
N LEU A 668 -40.72 -20.19 15.81
CA LEU A 668 -41.52 -20.83 14.78
C LEU A 668 -42.79 -21.40 15.42
N GLN A 669 -43.98 -20.92 15.01
CA GLN A 669 -45.06 -21.78 14.53
C GLN A 669 -46.30 -20.98 14.08
N THR A 670 -46.75 -21.35 12.87
CA THR A 670 -48.14 -21.45 12.37
C THR A 670 -49.14 -20.38 12.80
N ASP A 671 -49.71 -19.61 11.85
CA ASP A 671 -50.93 -20.06 11.18
C ASP A 671 -51.44 -19.13 10.06
N THR A 672 -52.08 -19.78 9.09
CA THR A 672 -53.20 -19.33 8.24
C THR A 672 -53.32 -17.87 7.75
N GLY A 673 -52.95 -17.69 6.48
CA GLY A 673 -53.94 -17.38 5.43
C GLY A 673 -54.47 -15.95 5.29
N ARG A 674 -53.96 -15.23 4.29
CA ARG A 674 -54.79 -14.58 3.24
C ARG A 674 -53.92 -14.04 2.08
N GLY A 675 -54.20 -14.50 0.86
CA GLY A 675 -53.93 -13.79 -0.39
C GLY A 675 -52.65 -14.17 -1.14
N ALA A 676 -52.61 -15.36 -1.71
CA ALA A 676 -51.53 -15.86 -2.57
C ALA A 676 -51.43 -15.13 -3.92
N GLN A 677 -50.27 -14.57 -4.22
CA GLN A 677 -49.61 -14.81 -5.51
C GLN A 677 -48.28 -15.51 -5.19
N THR A 678 -48.30 -16.84 -5.27
CA THR A 678 -47.11 -17.69 -5.11
C THR A 678 -46.15 -17.43 -6.25
N SER A 679 -45.06 -16.69 -5.97
CA SER A 679 -43.85 -16.76 -6.78
C SER A 679 -43.25 -18.16 -6.61
N THR A 680 -43.62 -19.10 -7.47
CA THR A 680 -42.99 -20.43 -7.56
C THR A 680 -41.50 -20.28 -7.81
N ALA A 681 -40.66 -20.92 -6.98
CA ALA A 681 -39.21 -20.80 -7.09
C ALA A 681 -38.72 -21.32 -8.46
N TRP A 682 -37.65 -20.74 -9.03
CA TRP A 682 -37.19 -21.09 -10.39
C TRP A 682 -36.90 -22.59 -10.58
N PHE A 683 -36.45 -23.28 -9.53
CA PHE A 683 -36.08 -24.68 -9.55
C PHE A 683 -37.28 -25.65 -9.41
N GLU A 684 -38.50 -25.15 -9.20
CA GLU A 684 -39.70 -25.99 -9.22
C GLU A 684 -39.93 -26.59 -10.61
N GLY A 685 -39.87 -27.93 -10.69
CA GLY A 685 -39.95 -28.68 -11.94
C GLY A 685 -38.58 -28.97 -12.59
N LEU A 686 -37.46 -28.63 -11.94
CA LEU A 686 -36.13 -28.95 -12.42
C LEU A 686 -35.88 -30.48 -12.41
N THR A 687 -35.62 -31.06 -13.57
CA THR A 687 -35.33 -32.49 -13.78
C THR A 687 -33.96 -32.67 -14.40
N TRP A 688 -33.08 -33.47 -13.80
CA TRP A 688 -31.69 -33.57 -14.28
C TRP A 688 -31.12 -34.99 -14.26
N ARG A 689 -31.72 -35.90 -13.47
CA ARG A 689 -31.25 -37.27 -13.34
C ARG A 689 -31.40 -38.03 -14.66
N GLY A 690 -30.31 -38.61 -15.16
CA GLY A 690 -30.30 -39.42 -16.38
C GLY A 690 -30.48 -38.65 -17.69
N LEU A 691 -30.43 -37.31 -17.65
CA LEU A 691 -30.49 -36.47 -18.85
C LEU A 691 -29.07 -36.13 -19.34
N ASP A 692 -28.89 -36.15 -20.67
CA ASP A 692 -27.70 -35.62 -21.33
C ASP A 692 -27.77 -34.08 -21.45
N LYS A 693 -26.74 -33.45 -22.04
CA LYS A 693 -26.67 -31.98 -22.21
C LYS A 693 -27.94 -31.39 -22.84
N LEU A 694 -28.39 -32.02 -23.92
CA LEU A 694 -29.51 -31.55 -24.72
C LEU A 694 -30.85 -31.82 -24.01
N GLY A 695 -31.00 -32.99 -23.41
CA GLY A 695 -32.15 -33.37 -22.60
C GLY A 695 -32.31 -32.48 -21.37
N PHE A 696 -31.22 -32.15 -20.68
CA PHE A 696 -31.23 -31.25 -19.52
C PHE A 696 -31.68 -29.84 -19.91
N LEU A 697 -31.11 -29.24 -20.95
CA LEU A 697 -31.49 -27.89 -21.38
C LEU A 697 -32.93 -27.84 -21.92
N SER A 698 -33.32 -28.83 -22.72
CA SER A 698 -34.64 -28.87 -23.35
C SER A 698 -35.76 -29.12 -22.32
N SER A 699 -35.55 -30.04 -21.38
CA SER A 699 -36.56 -30.41 -20.38
C SER A 699 -36.76 -29.34 -19.30
N ASN A 700 -35.76 -28.49 -19.07
CA ASN A 700 -35.78 -27.45 -18.02
C ASN A 700 -35.91 -26.03 -18.56
N ARG A 701 -36.26 -25.86 -19.83
CA ARG A 701 -36.29 -24.55 -20.49
C ARG A 701 -37.10 -23.50 -19.73
N THR A 702 -38.28 -23.88 -19.23
CA THR A 702 -39.14 -23.00 -18.43
C THR A 702 -38.52 -22.62 -17.09
N ALA A 703 -37.88 -23.57 -16.38
CA ALA A 703 -37.20 -23.32 -15.11
C ALA A 703 -35.99 -22.39 -15.30
N LEU A 704 -35.18 -22.64 -16.34
CA LEU A 704 -34.02 -21.82 -16.68
C LEU A 704 -34.43 -20.42 -17.15
N ALA A 705 -35.54 -20.27 -17.87
CA ALA A 705 -36.08 -18.96 -18.23
C ALA A 705 -36.50 -18.14 -17.00
N ARG A 706 -37.08 -18.78 -15.97
CA ARG A 706 -37.38 -18.13 -14.67
C ARG A 706 -36.10 -17.70 -13.97
N LEU A 707 -35.09 -18.57 -13.91
CA LEU A 707 -33.78 -18.22 -13.34
C LEU A 707 -33.18 -16.99 -14.02
N LEU A 708 -33.17 -16.95 -15.36
CA LEU A 708 -32.67 -15.79 -16.11
C LEU A 708 -33.46 -14.51 -15.79
N ALA A 709 -34.78 -14.61 -15.66
CA ALA A 709 -35.63 -13.47 -15.28
C ALA A 709 -35.34 -13.00 -13.85
N GLU A 710 -35.15 -13.91 -12.89
CA GLU A 710 -34.79 -13.60 -11.51
C GLU A 710 -33.42 -12.91 -11.42
N VAL A 711 -32.41 -13.43 -12.12
CA VAL A 711 -31.07 -12.82 -12.18
C VAL A 711 -31.13 -11.43 -12.82
N ALA A 712 -31.83 -11.29 -13.95
CA ALA A 712 -32.00 -9.99 -14.60
C ALA A 712 -32.75 -8.98 -13.72
N ALA A 713 -33.77 -9.42 -12.97
CA ALA A 713 -34.51 -8.55 -12.05
C ALA A 713 -33.66 -8.10 -10.85
N ARG A 714 -32.75 -8.94 -10.34
CA ARG A 714 -31.78 -8.55 -9.31
C ARG A 714 -30.80 -7.52 -9.86
N GLN A 715 -30.22 -7.79 -11.03
CA GLN A 715 -29.21 -6.93 -11.65
C GLN A 715 -29.76 -5.62 -12.20
N GLY A 716 -31.01 -5.59 -12.65
CA GLY A 716 -31.69 -4.37 -13.11
C GLY A 716 -31.88 -3.32 -12.02
N ARG A 717 -31.82 -3.70 -10.74
CA ARG A 717 -31.78 -2.75 -9.61
C ARG A 717 -30.40 -2.12 -9.42
N GLN A 718 -29.35 -2.78 -9.90
CA GLN A 718 -27.95 -2.39 -9.69
C GLN A 718 -27.34 -1.69 -10.90
N TYR A 719 -27.78 -2.04 -12.12
CA TYR A 719 -27.21 -1.54 -13.37
C TYR A 719 -28.27 -0.89 -14.24
N SER A 720 -28.10 0.40 -14.52
CA SER A 720 -28.98 1.16 -15.42
C SER A 720 -28.82 0.80 -16.90
N ASP A 721 -27.65 0.27 -17.30
CA ASP A 721 -27.36 -0.20 -18.66
C ASP A 721 -27.22 -1.74 -18.74
N LEU A 722 -28.19 -2.46 -18.16
CA LEU A 722 -28.17 -3.91 -18.02
C LEU A 722 -28.06 -4.63 -19.38
N SER A 723 -27.05 -5.51 -19.50
CA SER A 723 -26.95 -6.54 -20.54
C SER A 723 -27.32 -7.89 -19.90
N PRO A 724 -28.59 -8.32 -19.94
CA PRO A 724 -29.04 -9.53 -19.25
C PRO A 724 -28.44 -10.80 -19.87
N LEU A 725 -28.35 -11.88 -19.10
CA LEU A 725 -28.07 -13.21 -19.65
C LEU A 725 -29.23 -13.69 -20.51
N THR A 726 -28.89 -14.39 -21.58
CA THR A 726 -29.85 -14.92 -22.54
C THR A 726 -29.87 -16.45 -22.50
N GLU A 727 -30.91 -17.04 -23.08
CA GLU A 727 -31.01 -18.50 -23.13
C GLU A 727 -29.81 -19.14 -23.85
N ILE A 728 -29.38 -18.54 -24.96
CA ILE A 728 -28.23 -19.05 -25.72
C ILE A 728 -26.92 -19.01 -24.93
N ASP A 729 -26.76 -18.06 -24.00
CA ASP A 729 -25.60 -18.02 -23.10
C ASP A 729 -25.54 -19.29 -22.24
N LEU A 730 -26.68 -19.70 -21.66
CA LEU A 730 -26.76 -20.93 -20.85
C LEU A 730 -26.52 -22.19 -21.68
N TRP A 731 -27.04 -22.25 -22.91
CA TRP A 731 -26.79 -23.38 -23.81
C TRP A 731 -25.30 -23.52 -24.13
N VAL A 732 -24.65 -22.43 -24.54
CA VAL A 732 -23.22 -22.42 -24.88
C VAL A 732 -22.38 -22.80 -23.67
N ILE A 733 -22.63 -22.20 -22.51
CA ILE A 733 -21.88 -22.47 -21.29
C ILE A 733 -22.10 -23.91 -20.80
N THR A 734 -23.31 -24.47 -20.92
CA THR A 734 -23.56 -25.87 -20.54
C THR A 734 -22.79 -26.85 -21.43
N PHE A 735 -22.66 -26.55 -22.71
CA PHE A 735 -21.85 -27.38 -23.59
C PHE A 735 -20.35 -27.23 -23.32
N ALA A 736 -19.90 -26.02 -22.98
CA ALA A 736 -18.51 -25.70 -22.71
C ALA A 736 -18.00 -26.24 -21.36
N GLU A 737 -18.75 -26.02 -20.29
CA GLU A 737 -18.24 -26.11 -18.91
C GLU A 737 -18.96 -27.15 -18.03
N ALA A 738 -20.14 -27.64 -18.42
CA ALA A 738 -20.90 -28.52 -17.53
C ALA A 738 -20.22 -29.89 -17.34
N GLY A 739 -20.05 -30.27 -16.08
CA GLY A 739 -19.45 -31.53 -15.62
C GLY A 739 -20.34 -32.74 -15.88
N LEU A 740 -20.36 -33.22 -17.12
CA LEU A 740 -21.31 -34.24 -17.58
C LEU A 740 -20.58 -35.50 -18.07
N GLY A 741 -20.99 -36.65 -17.54
CA GLY A 741 -20.45 -37.98 -17.90
C GLY A 741 -21.46 -38.83 -18.67
N ALA A 742 -21.08 -40.07 -19.01
CA ALA A 742 -21.92 -41.02 -19.75
C ALA A 742 -23.26 -41.37 -19.08
N ASN A 743 -23.43 -41.06 -17.78
CA ASN A 743 -24.62 -41.35 -16.97
C ASN A 743 -25.51 -40.11 -16.72
N GLY A 744 -25.27 -38.99 -17.42
CA GLY A 744 -26.06 -37.76 -17.32
C GLY A 744 -25.49 -36.71 -16.36
N VAL A 745 -26.35 -35.79 -15.89
CA VAL A 745 -25.99 -34.67 -15.00
C VAL A 745 -25.41 -35.12 -13.66
N ASN A 746 -24.18 -34.67 -13.35
CA ASN A 746 -23.47 -34.98 -12.10
C ASN A 746 -23.28 -33.70 -11.24
N PRO A 747 -24.11 -33.49 -10.20
CA PRO A 747 -23.96 -32.36 -9.27
C PRO A 747 -22.65 -32.36 -8.47
N GLY A 748 -21.96 -33.50 -8.36
CA GLY A 748 -20.70 -33.64 -7.64
C GLY A 748 -19.48 -33.76 -8.56
N PHE A 749 -19.59 -33.33 -9.81
CA PHE A 749 -18.49 -33.38 -10.76
C PHE A 749 -17.31 -32.54 -10.26
N ARG A 750 -16.09 -33.08 -10.38
CA ARG A 750 -14.85 -32.39 -10.03
C ARG A 750 -14.17 -31.87 -11.28
N HIS A 751 -14.05 -30.55 -11.38
CA HIS A 751 -13.38 -29.87 -12.49
C HIS A 751 -11.87 -29.79 -12.28
N SER A 752 -11.15 -29.35 -13.30
CA SER A 752 -9.68 -29.46 -13.35
C SER A 752 -8.93 -28.65 -12.31
N ASN A 753 -9.51 -27.59 -11.72
CA ASN A 753 -8.88 -26.82 -10.65
C ASN A 753 -9.44 -27.17 -9.25
N GLY A 754 -10.20 -28.26 -9.13
CA GLY A 754 -10.76 -28.73 -7.87
C GLY A 754 -12.16 -28.22 -7.55
N GLU A 755 -12.79 -27.49 -8.47
CA GLU A 755 -14.17 -27.02 -8.33
C GLU A 755 -15.14 -28.21 -8.26
N ILE A 756 -16.15 -28.13 -7.40
CA ILE A 756 -17.16 -29.19 -7.22
C ILE A 756 -18.55 -28.64 -7.57
N GLY A 757 -19.20 -29.23 -8.57
CA GLY A 757 -20.52 -28.77 -9.02
C GLY A 757 -20.82 -29.16 -10.47
N LEU A 758 -22.06 -28.94 -10.92
CA LEU A 758 -22.39 -29.02 -12.35
C LEU A 758 -21.55 -28.03 -13.15
N PHE A 759 -21.46 -26.79 -12.67
CA PHE A 759 -20.65 -25.72 -13.23
C PHE A 759 -19.47 -25.36 -12.32
N PRO A 760 -18.29 -25.06 -12.90
CA PRO A 760 -17.09 -24.69 -12.13
C PRO A 760 -17.18 -23.25 -11.65
N LEU A 761 -17.54 -23.04 -10.37
CA LEU A 761 -17.50 -21.71 -9.76
C LEU A 761 -16.03 -21.26 -9.61
N PRO A 762 -15.68 -20.01 -9.96
CA PRO A 762 -14.32 -19.50 -9.75
C PRO A 762 -13.97 -19.42 -8.26
N GLU A 763 -12.68 -19.53 -7.93
CA GLU A 763 -12.18 -19.47 -6.55
C GLU A 763 -12.63 -18.19 -5.81
N ASN A 764 -12.73 -17.07 -6.54
CA ASN A 764 -13.20 -15.77 -6.06
C ASN A 764 -14.68 -15.51 -6.40
N ILE A 765 -15.55 -16.52 -6.36
CA ILE A 765 -16.99 -16.38 -6.66
C ILE A 765 -17.68 -15.31 -5.79
N ASP A 766 -17.24 -15.16 -4.55
CA ASP A 766 -17.66 -14.13 -3.59
C ASP A 766 -17.40 -12.70 -4.09
N PHE A 767 -16.26 -12.46 -4.76
CA PHE A 767 -15.96 -11.19 -5.42
C PHE A 767 -17.02 -10.88 -6.47
N TRP A 768 -17.58 -11.87 -7.15
CA TRP A 768 -18.55 -11.65 -8.21
C TRP A 768 -19.96 -11.43 -7.65
N ILE A 769 -20.50 -12.39 -6.90
CA ILE A 769 -21.92 -12.43 -6.52
C ILE A 769 -22.19 -12.07 -5.04
N GLY A 770 -21.16 -11.69 -4.28
CA GLY A 770 -21.27 -11.24 -2.90
C GLY A 770 -21.06 -12.34 -1.85
N ALA A 771 -21.12 -11.95 -0.57
CA ALA A 771 -20.74 -12.77 0.58
C ALA A 771 -21.62 -14.03 0.81
N GLY A 772 -22.78 -14.13 0.14
CA GLY A 772 -23.64 -15.32 0.18
C GLY A 772 -23.26 -16.42 -0.83
N ALA A 773 -22.15 -16.26 -1.56
CA ALA A 773 -21.71 -17.23 -2.56
C ALA A 773 -21.32 -18.58 -1.92
N PRO A 774 -21.71 -19.72 -2.52
CA PRO A 774 -21.30 -21.03 -2.03
C PRO A 774 -19.80 -21.27 -2.28
N SER A 775 -19.18 -22.09 -1.42
CA SER A 775 -17.77 -22.47 -1.58
C SER A 775 -17.57 -23.28 -2.87
N TRP A 776 -16.74 -22.78 -3.78
CA TRP A 776 -16.48 -23.37 -5.10
C TRP A 776 -15.92 -24.80 -5.07
N ASN A 777 -15.25 -25.19 -3.98
CA ASN A 777 -14.58 -26.49 -3.81
C ASN A 777 -15.31 -27.46 -2.87
N GLN A 778 -16.58 -27.18 -2.52
CA GLN A 778 -17.40 -28.05 -1.68
C GLN A 778 -18.64 -28.55 -2.43
N PRO A 779 -19.14 -29.77 -2.14
CA PRO A 779 -20.42 -30.21 -2.68
C PRO A 779 -21.55 -29.27 -2.27
N MET A 780 -22.43 -28.93 -3.21
CA MET A 780 -23.58 -28.06 -2.99
C MET A 780 -24.81 -28.56 -3.75
N PRO A 781 -26.04 -28.14 -3.38
CA PRO A 781 -27.23 -28.46 -4.15
C PRO A 781 -27.08 -27.98 -5.60
N ILE A 782 -27.64 -28.74 -6.55
CA ILE A 782 -27.50 -28.45 -7.98
C ILE A 782 -28.15 -27.10 -8.33
N GLU A 783 -29.27 -26.78 -7.70
CA GLU A 783 -29.95 -25.49 -7.81
C GLU A 783 -29.04 -24.35 -7.34
N THR A 784 -28.39 -24.48 -6.18
CA THR A 784 -27.46 -23.48 -5.65
C THR A 784 -26.28 -23.27 -6.60
N ASN A 785 -25.73 -24.35 -7.16
CA ASN A 785 -24.63 -24.26 -8.14
C ASN A 785 -25.05 -23.55 -9.43
N ILE A 786 -26.20 -23.92 -10.00
CA ILE A 786 -26.73 -23.30 -11.23
C ILE A 786 -27.04 -21.82 -11.00
N GLU A 787 -27.72 -21.47 -9.90
CA GLU A 787 -28.10 -20.09 -9.61
C GLU A 787 -26.87 -19.20 -9.35
N SER A 788 -25.90 -19.71 -8.57
CA SER A 788 -24.67 -18.96 -8.28
C SER A 788 -23.83 -18.74 -9.54
N TYR A 789 -23.77 -19.75 -10.42
CA TYR A 789 -23.06 -19.62 -11.68
C TYR A 789 -23.77 -18.66 -12.65
N ALA A 790 -25.11 -18.69 -12.70
CA ALA A 790 -25.88 -17.73 -13.49
C ALA A 790 -25.69 -16.29 -12.98
N CYS A 791 -25.72 -16.06 -11.67
CA CYS A 791 -25.39 -14.75 -11.10
C CYS A 791 -23.97 -14.32 -11.51
N TYR A 792 -22.99 -15.21 -11.42
CA TYR A 792 -21.60 -14.93 -11.81
C TYR A 792 -21.47 -14.51 -13.28
N LEU A 793 -22.07 -15.27 -14.20
CA LEU A 793 -22.05 -14.94 -15.62
C LEU A 793 -22.75 -13.61 -15.90
N GLY A 794 -23.83 -13.30 -15.16
CA GLY A 794 -24.50 -12.01 -15.24
C GLY A 794 -23.57 -10.87 -14.81
N GLU A 795 -22.82 -11.06 -13.72
CA GLU A 795 -21.84 -10.08 -13.23
C GLU A 795 -20.69 -9.90 -14.22
N ILE A 796 -20.21 -10.94 -14.89
CA ILE A 796 -19.21 -10.81 -15.98
C ILE A 796 -19.69 -9.83 -17.07
N ARG A 797 -20.99 -9.81 -17.38
CA ARG A 797 -21.55 -8.93 -18.42
C ARG A 797 -21.73 -7.48 -17.95
N ASN A 798 -21.83 -7.23 -16.65
CA ASN A 798 -22.35 -5.94 -16.13
C ASN A 798 -21.45 -5.27 -15.07
N LYS A 799 -20.73 -6.05 -14.27
CA LYS A 799 -19.83 -5.54 -13.23
C LYS A 799 -18.58 -4.92 -13.82
N SER A 800 -18.22 -3.74 -13.31
CA SER A 800 -16.98 -3.06 -13.66
C SER A 800 -15.85 -3.56 -12.77
N VAL A 801 -14.87 -4.29 -13.33
CA VAL A 801 -13.80 -4.95 -12.53
C VAL A 801 -12.46 -4.21 -12.59
N ALA A 802 -12.02 -3.74 -13.76
CA ALA A 802 -10.76 -3.03 -13.95
C ALA A 802 -10.79 -2.23 -15.27
N THR A 803 -9.99 -1.17 -15.42
CA THR A 803 -9.88 -0.44 -16.70
C THR A 803 -8.61 -0.84 -17.43
N VAL A 804 -8.71 -1.32 -18.67
CA VAL A 804 -7.56 -1.65 -19.54
C VAL A 804 -7.68 -0.85 -20.82
N GLY A 805 -6.73 0.05 -21.09
CA GLY A 805 -6.75 0.90 -22.29
C GLY A 805 -7.99 1.79 -22.40
N GLY A 806 -8.51 2.28 -21.25
CA GLY A 806 -9.73 3.09 -21.18
C GLY A 806 -11.05 2.32 -21.23
N ARG A 807 -11.03 0.97 -21.21
CA ARG A 807 -12.24 0.12 -21.20
C ARG A 807 -12.38 -0.65 -19.90
N LYS A 808 -13.58 -0.73 -19.34
CA LYS A 808 -13.89 -1.58 -18.20
C LYS A 808 -13.92 -3.05 -18.62
N LEU A 809 -12.92 -3.81 -18.18
CA LEU A 809 -12.68 -5.20 -18.56
C LEU A 809 -13.91 -6.08 -18.26
N TYR A 810 -14.17 -6.98 -19.21
CA TYR A 810 -15.38 -7.79 -19.39
C TYR A 810 -16.64 -6.99 -19.77
N ARG A 811 -17.13 -6.09 -18.91
CA ARG A 811 -18.36 -5.32 -19.16
C ARG A 811 -18.37 -4.66 -20.54
N ASP A 812 -17.32 -3.91 -20.87
CA ASP A 812 -17.30 -3.13 -22.11
C ASP A 812 -17.04 -4.03 -23.34
N LEU A 813 -16.56 -5.26 -23.16
CA LEU A 813 -16.40 -6.23 -24.26
C LEU A 813 -17.75 -6.63 -24.85
N PHE A 814 -18.78 -6.79 -24.01
CA PHE A 814 -20.16 -7.09 -24.47
C PHE A 814 -20.84 -5.93 -25.17
N ARG A 815 -20.30 -4.71 -24.98
CA ARG A 815 -20.77 -3.44 -25.56
C ARG A 815 -19.93 -3.03 -26.79
N ALA A 816 -18.92 -3.82 -27.16
CA ALA A 816 -18.05 -3.52 -28.29
C ALA A 816 -18.79 -3.61 -29.64
N PRO A 817 -18.46 -2.75 -30.62
CA PRO A 817 -19.02 -2.82 -31.97
C PRO A 817 -18.83 -4.21 -32.60
N GLY A 818 -19.87 -4.76 -33.24
CA GLY A 818 -19.85 -6.09 -33.85
C GLY A 818 -20.10 -7.26 -32.90
N ILE A 819 -19.96 -7.05 -31.59
CA ILE A 819 -20.39 -7.99 -30.54
C ILE A 819 -21.76 -7.60 -30.00
N ALA A 820 -21.95 -6.33 -29.68
CA ALA A 820 -23.21 -5.81 -29.17
C ALA A 820 -24.36 -6.08 -30.15
N GLY A 821 -25.49 -6.60 -29.65
CA GLY A 821 -26.68 -6.91 -30.46
C GLY A 821 -26.65 -8.25 -31.19
N GLY A 822 -25.57 -9.03 -31.11
CA GLY A 822 -25.49 -10.39 -31.64
C GLY A 822 -25.48 -11.46 -30.53
N PRO A 823 -26.63 -12.08 -30.17
CA PRO A 823 -26.70 -13.02 -29.05
C PRO A 823 -25.71 -14.19 -29.14
N GLU A 824 -25.51 -14.74 -30.33
CA GLU A 824 -24.54 -15.83 -30.55
C GLU A 824 -23.09 -15.38 -30.36
N ARG A 825 -22.74 -14.16 -30.79
CA ARG A 825 -21.38 -13.60 -30.63
C ARG A 825 -21.11 -13.25 -29.17
N GLN A 826 -22.12 -12.76 -28.46
CA GLN A 826 -22.02 -12.51 -27.03
C GLN A 826 -21.86 -13.82 -26.25
N ALA A 827 -22.56 -14.90 -26.63
CA ALA A 827 -22.38 -16.22 -26.03
C ALA A 827 -20.98 -16.81 -26.31
N ARG A 828 -20.46 -16.65 -27.55
CA ARG A 828 -19.06 -16.99 -27.91
C ARG A 828 -18.05 -16.21 -27.08
N LEU A 829 -18.26 -14.90 -26.91
CA LEU A 829 -17.41 -14.04 -26.08
C LEU A 829 -17.43 -14.49 -24.61
N LEU A 830 -18.61 -14.79 -24.06
CA LEU A 830 -18.77 -15.25 -22.68
C LEU A 830 -18.01 -16.56 -22.45
N ALA A 831 -18.14 -17.54 -23.35
CA ALA A 831 -17.35 -18.77 -23.31
C ALA A 831 -15.85 -18.50 -23.40
N GLY A 832 -15.42 -17.54 -24.24
CA GLY A 832 -14.03 -17.15 -24.36
C GLY A 832 -13.45 -16.50 -23.09
N ILE A 833 -14.27 -15.74 -22.36
CA ILE A 833 -13.91 -15.19 -21.05
C ILE A 833 -13.70 -16.32 -20.03
N VAL A 834 -14.65 -17.25 -19.93
CA VAL A 834 -14.58 -18.39 -18.99
C VAL A 834 -13.40 -19.32 -19.31
N HIS A 835 -13.15 -19.60 -20.60
CA HIS A 835 -11.98 -20.35 -21.06
C HIS A 835 -10.63 -19.62 -20.86
N GLY A 836 -10.65 -18.38 -20.38
CA GLY A 836 -9.47 -17.61 -20.02
C GLY A 836 -8.73 -16.96 -21.18
N TYR A 837 -9.39 -16.67 -22.31
CA TYR A 837 -8.77 -15.98 -23.45
C TYR A 837 -8.38 -14.53 -23.12
N PHE A 838 -8.97 -13.96 -22.08
CA PHE A 838 -8.73 -12.58 -21.65
C PHE A 838 -7.84 -12.47 -20.41
N VAL A 839 -7.18 -13.56 -20.01
CA VAL A 839 -6.35 -13.62 -18.80
C VAL A 839 -4.86 -13.56 -19.17
N SER A 840 -4.15 -12.52 -18.73
CA SER A 840 -2.74 -12.25 -19.08
C SER A 840 -1.78 -13.39 -18.76
N ARG A 841 -2.00 -14.11 -17.65
CA ARG A 841 -1.17 -15.27 -17.25
C ARG A 841 -1.18 -16.42 -18.25
N ASN A 842 -2.18 -16.48 -19.13
CA ASN A 842 -2.31 -17.50 -20.16
C ASN A 842 -1.54 -17.16 -21.45
N TYR A 843 -0.78 -16.05 -21.48
CA TYR A 843 0.03 -15.62 -22.61
C TYR A 843 1.51 -15.56 -22.24
N ARG A 844 2.39 -16.07 -23.11
CA ARG A 844 3.86 -16.04 -22.89
C ARG A 844 4.40 -14.62 -22.69
N SER A 845 3.82 -13.63 -23.36
CA SER A 845 4.20 -12.21 -23.27
C SER A 845 3.58 -11.48 -22.06
N ARG A 846 2.70 -12.15 -21.28
CA ARG A 846 1.83 -11.53 -20.26
C ARG A 846 0.94 -10.39 -20.79
N SER A 847 0.82 -10.25 -22.11
CA SER A 847 -0.01 -9.24 -22.77
C SER A 847 -1.15 -9.91 -23.53
N VAL A 848 -2.39 -9.48 -23.28
CA VAL A 848 -3.60 -9.99 -23.93
C VAL A 848 -3.87 -9.16 -25.19
N PRO A 849 -3.94 -9.76 -26.39
CA PRO A 849 -4.23 -9.02 -27.63
C PRO A 849 -5.74 -8.74 -27.77
N LEU A 850 -6.29 -7.91 -26.88
CA LEU A 850 -7.74 -7.63 -26.75
C LEU A 850 -8.42 -7.28 -28.07
N GLU A 851 -7.85 -6.34 -28.83
CA GLU A 851 -8.41 -5.89 -30.12
C GLU A 851 -8.44 -6.99 -31.18
N ARG A 852 -7.41 -7.86 -31.19
CA ARG A 852 -7.37 -8.99 -32.13
C ARG A 852 -8.45 -10.01 -31.80
N ILE A 853 -8.62 -10.33 -30.51
CA ILE A 853 -9.63 -11.30 -30.06
C ILE A 853 -11.03 -10.77 -30.36
N LEU A 854 -11.31 -9.51 -30.03
CA LEU A 854 -12.59 -8.87 -30.32
C LEU A 854 -12.89 -8.81 -31.81
N ARG A 855 -11.93 -8.41 -32.64
CA ARG A 855 -12.09 -8.35 -34.10
C ARG A 855 -12.40 -9.73 -34.68
N GLY A 856 -11.66 -10.75 -34.26
CA GLY A 856 -11.88 -12.13 -34.71
C GLY A 856 -13.27 -12.65 -34.33
N LEU A 857 -13.70 -12.43 -33.08
CA LEU A 857 -15.04 -12.82 -32.62
C LEU A 857 -16.15 -12.05 -33.35
N ALA A 858 -15.95 -10.75 -33.62
CA ALA A 858 -16.90 -9.93 -34.36
C ALA A 858 -17.02 -10.34 -35.84
N ALA A 859 -15.94 -10.93 -36.41
CA ALA A 859 -15.89 -11.47 -37.76
C ALA A 859 -16.29 -12.96 -37.85
N ASP A 860 -16.75 -13.55 -36.75
CA ASP A 860 -17.09 -14.98 -36.64
C ASP A 860 -15.93 -15.91 -37.06
N GLU A 861 -14.68 -15.50 -36.80
CA GLU A 861 -13.49 -16.30 -37.08
C GLU A 861 -13.35 -17.48 -36.08
N PRO A 862 -12.87 -18.65 -36.53
CA PRO A 862 -12.52 -19.76 -35.64
C PRO A 862 -11.49 -19.37 -34.58
N VAL A 863 -11.74 -19.74 -33.31
CA VAL A 863 -10.90 -19.34 -32.16
C VAL A 863 -9.42 -19.77 -32.28
N ASP A 864 -9.16 -20.91 -32.93
CA ASP A 864 -7.81 -21.39 -33.20
C ASP A 864 -7.01 -20.41 -34.09
N ARG A 865 -7.67 -19.79 -35.08
CA ARG A 865 -7.08 -18.72 -35.91
C ARG A 865 -6.93 -17.41 -35.15
N ILE A 866 -7.94 -17.05 -34.36
CA ILE A 866 -7.92 -15.83 -33.53
C ILE A 866 -6.67 -15.84 -32.63
N LEU A 867 -6.42 -16.98 -31.96
CA LEU A 867 -5.34 -17.12 -30.98
C LEU A 867 -4.00 -17.62 -31.59
N ALA A 868 -3.96 -17.98 -32.87
CA ALA A 868 -2.74 -18.44 -33.53
C ALA A 868 -1.61 -17.38 -33.47
N GLY A 869 -0.44 -17.76 -32.97
CA GLY A 869 0.72 -16.86 -32.89
C GLY A 869 0.59 -15.72 -31.87
N THR A 870 -0.42 -15.75 -31.00
CA THR A 870 -0.57 -14.76 -29.90
C THR A 870 0.27 -15.10 -28.67
N GLY A 871 0.81 -16.32 -28.60
CA GLY A 871 1.49 -16.84 -27.41
C GLY A 871 0.56 -17.39 -26.33
N TYR A 872 -0.73 -17.59 -26.63
CA TYR A 872 -1.69 -18.25 -25.73
C TYR A 872 -1.28 -19.71 -25.44
N VAL A 873 -1.41 -20.16 -24.20
CA VAL A 873 -0.95 -21.48 -23.71
C VAL A 873 -1.47 -22.68 -24.50
N HIS A 874 -2.67 -22.58 -25.10
CA HIS A 874 -3.26 -23.65 -25.91
C HIS A 874 -3.26 -23.36 -27.42
N ALA A 875 -2.58 -22.30 -27.88
CA ALA A 875 -2.48 -22.00 -29.31
C ALA A 875 -1.83 -23.17 -30.06
N GLY A 876 -2.48 -23.64 -31.14
CA GLY A 876 -2.01 -24.77 -31.94
C GLY A 876 -2.31 -26.16 -31.36
N THR A 877 -3.05 -26.25 -30.25
CA THR A 877 -3.49 -27.54 -29.67
C THR A 877 -4.90 -27.92 -30.14
N SER A 878 -5.25 -29.20 -30.08
CA SER A 878 -6.62 -29.68 -30.35
C SER A 878 -7.66 -29.17 -29.35
N ILE A 879 -7.23 -28.61 -28.20
CA ILE A 879 -8.13 -28.04 -27.18
C ILE A 879 -8.94 -26.88 -27.75
N LEU A 880 -8.34 -26.01 -28.55
CA LEU A 880 -9.06 -24.87 -29.14
C LEU A 880 -10.11 -25.32 -30.15
N ALA A 881 -9.79 -26.33 -30.98
CA ALA A 881 -10.73 -26.92 -31.92
C ALA A 881 -11.90 -27.62 -31.19
N ASN A 882 -11.62 -28.32 -30.09
CA ASN A 882 -12.66 -28.96 -29.27
C ASN A 882 -13.57 -27.92 -28.59
N ARG A 883 -13.00 -26.84 -28.04
CA ARG A 883 -13.78 -25.73 -27.45
C ARG A 883 -14.67 -25.06 -28.49
N GLN A 884 -14.13 -24.78 -29.68
CA GLN A 884 -14.90 -24.25 -30.80
C GLN A 884 -16.05 -25.19 -31.20
N HIS A 885 -15.75 -26.48 -31.35
CA HIS A 885 -16.75 -27.50 -31.68
C HIS A 885 -17.89 -27.57 -30.65
N ASN A 886 -17.58 -27.52 -29.35
CA ASN A 886 -18.60 -27.52 -28.29
C ASN A 886 -19.52 -26.31 -28.38
N VAL A 887 -18.96 -25.12 -28.64
CA VAL A 887 -19.73 -23.88 -28.78
C VAL A 887 -20.62 -23.91 -30.03
N ASP A 888 -20.09 -24.36 -31.16
CA ASP A 888 -20.87 -24.46 -32.41
C ASP A 888 -21.97 -25.53 -32.31
N ALA A 889 -21.69 -26.66 -31.66
CA ALA A 889 -22.68 -27.69 -31.38
C ALA A 889 -23.82 -27.16 -30.48
N ALA A 890 -23.49 -26.35 -29.47
CA ALA A 890 -24.49 -25.72 -28.60
C ALA A 890 -25.41 -24.76 -29.37
N ILE A 891 -24.83 -23.93 -30.24
CA ILE A 891 -25.58 -22.98 -31.07
C ILE A 891 -26.45 -23.72 -32.09
N ALA A 892 -25.94 -24.78 -32.71
CA ALA A 892 -26.72 -25.62 -33.62
C ALA A 892 -27.89 -26.31 -32.89
N ALA A 893 -27.64 -26.86 -31.69
CA ALA A 893 -28.68 -27.49 -30.88
C ALA A 893 -29.74 -26.48 -30.41
N PHE A 894 -29.33 -25.28 -30.01
CA PHE A 894 -30.24 -24.19 -29.64
C PHE A 894 -31.14 -23.78 -30.80
N ARG A 895 -30.59 -23.67 -32.02
CA ARG A 895 -31.37 -23.38 -33.24
C ARG A 895 -32.38 -24.49 -33.57
N GLN A 896 -32.01 -25.75 -33.35
CA GLN A 896 -32.88 -26.91 -33.60
C GLN A 896 -34.00 -27.05 -32.55
N ALA A 897 -33.79 -26.59 -31.32
CA ALA A 897 -34.78 -26.64 -30.24
C ALA A 897 -35.94 -25.61 -30.39
N GLY A 898 -35.88 -24.72 -31.40
CA GLY A 898 -36.94 -23.75 -31.75
C GLY A 898 -37.08 -22.58 -30.77
N SER A 899 -37.54 -21.40 -31.22
CA SER A 899 -37.87 -20.27 -30.33
C SER A 899 -39.09 -20.59 -29.45
N PRO A 900 -39.16 -20.13 -28.19
CA PRO A 900 -40.42 -20.10 -27.46
C PRO A 900 -41.39 -19.20 -28.23
N MET A 901 -42.63 -19.65 -28.43
CA MET A 901 -43.73 -18.79 -28.88
C MET A 901 -43.83 -17.55 -27.97
N ARG A 902 -44.19 -16.43 -28.60
CA ARG A 902 -44.41 -15.08 -28.05
C ARG A 902 -45.06 -15.02 -26.67
#